data_AF-A0A0M4GNZ8-F1
#
_entry.id   AF-A0A0M4GNZ8-F1
#
_cell.length_a   1.000
_cell.length_b   1.000
_cell.length_c   1.000
_cell.angle_alpha   90.00
_cell.angle_beta   90.00
_cell.angle_gamma   90.00
#
_symmetry.space_group_name_H-M   'P 1'
#
loop_
_entity.id
_entity.type
_entity.pdbx_description
1 polymer ?
#
loop_
_entity_poly.entity_id
_entity_poly.type
_entity_poly.pdbx_seq_one_letter_code
_entity_poly.pdbx_strand_id
1 'polypeptide(L)'
;MPTASSTWVLQTERDASEIGGGFRKDIFLSSDAVTPDEQQVINKYHRHLRQLSMSLHGKPEPLHSITAFYDGSASRWTVGLSGSGNAYGSAGAIQMALAPQRMTLREVLARTSLALSSSPFLSIDALTGGRPAPPPAPSAVERERIARALGAAMHMNSSRILTLVDVPDADPMTALQWMAQTVPERLCQTAWWSTALLLNNPSSSRRIIATPWPQALAQRHPKEKALVDDNVYAADPSTDAAERGLLQWYTGLVLGAGGGAAIRDIAETAFLNACGAGTALTQWDALAPVWLASIDQARPLNDDEIARVINGEDDGSLLRRWTDECAERAVGWENAIPALVGHAEPAVSSSAIRALEGSQTGFAHLCQWQAEEIARAALSAGPPAGIETGYGAAPGDSARAGGRGIEAPRALLSLQDKSALVGEVLRRLRAFKDAPPDAWAPQAESWIRSLGLRPRDFNAHLPLTADRAMERFAAAPYDLSPIMTVVNNSASREAALDVMLRASQVAPSQQGALLSALHDNPPQRDLNWRILLNRLIPNDTRLADVPGRLDALNESLPDGSDEFRHEIVTELLRRRGTEMLARVASDQTGAGRDAAIALLAFAVNEHYQAPGPREEAGAGSDRVLEWIWSQRKWLAIAIAVVTAIVVIVFIAQTLSN
;
A
#
# COMPACT_ATOMS: atom_id res chain seq x y z
N MET A 1 -18.14 -18.53 6.73
CA MET A 1 -17.33 -19.76 6.91
C MET A 1 -18.30 -20.93 7.09
N PRO A 2 -18.34 -21.92 6.17
CA PRO A 2 -19.14 -23.13 6.40
C PRO A 2 -18.50 -23.92 7.56
N THR A 3 -19.31 -24.37 8.50
CA THR A 3 -18.92 -25.23 9.61
C THR A 3 -18.24 -26.50 9.07
N ALA A 4 -17.00 -26.76 9.47
CA ALA A 4 -16.27 -27.96 9.08
C ALA A 4 -17.03 -29.21 9.53
N SER A 5 -17.40 -30.08 8.58
CA SER A 5 -18.02 -31.38 8.88
C SER A 5 -17.01 -32.26 9.62
N SER A 6 -17.28 -32.50 10.91
CA SER A 6 -16.39 -33.21 11.83
C SER A 6 -16.55 -34.74 11.80
N THR A 7 -17.48 -35.25 10.98
CA THR A 7 -17.87 -36.66 10.96
C THR A 7 -17.77 -37.26 9.56
N TRP A 8 -17.65 -38.59 9.50
CA TRP A 8 -17.76 -39.33 8.25
C TRP A 8 -19.18 -39.20 7.68
N VAL A 9 -19.29 -39.24 6.36
CA VAL A 9 -20.58 -39.34 5.66
C VAL A 9 -20.54 -40.58 4.79
N LEU A 10 -21.54 -41.45 4.91
CA LEU A 10 -21.61 -42.73 4.21
C LEU A 10 -22.86 -42.78 3.31
N GLN A 11 -22.70 -43.21 2.07
CA GLN A 11 -23.80 -43.59 1.19
C GLN A 11 -23.58 -45.01 0.71
N THR A 12 -24.56 -45.88 0.95
CA THR A 12 -24.52 -47.29 0.54
C THR A 12 -25.59 -47.54 -0.52
N GLU A 13 -25.20 -48.10 -1.65
CA GLU A 13 -26.08 -48.64 -2.68
C GLU A 13 -25.85 -50.15 -2.77
N ARG A 14 -26.91 -50.95 -2.65
CA ARG A 14 -26.83 -52.41 -2.76
C ARG A 14 -28.06 -52.98 -3.44
N ASP A 15 -27.95 -54.21 -3.89
CA ASP A 15 -29.10 -55.02 -4.28
C ASP A 15 -29.51 -55.91 -3.11
N ALA A 16 -30.64 -55.60 -2.49
CA ALA A 16 -31.18 -56.43 -1.42
C ALA A 16 -32.70 -56.54 -1.50
N SER A 17 -33.21 -57.75 -1.30
CA SER A 17 -34.64 -58.03 -1.24
C SER A 17 -35.34 -57.21 -0.15
N GLU A 18 -34.65 -56.94 0.96
CA GLU A 18 -35.12 -56.17 2.12
C GLU A 18 -35.48 -54.72 1.77
N ILE A 19 -34.83 -54.14 0.76
CA ILE A 19 -35.08 -52.76 0.31
C ILE A 19 -35.91 -52.71 -0.98
N GLY A 20 -36.54 -53.83 -1.36
CA GLY A 20 -37.42 -53.96 -2.52
C GLY A 20 -36.79 -54.56 -3.78
N GLY A 21 -35.52 -55.03 -3.71
CA GLY A 21 -34.79 -55.66 -4.81
C GLY A 21 -34.23 -54.70 -5.86
N GLY A 22 -33.13 -55.05 -6.53
CA GLY A 22 -32.45 -54.17 -7.47
C GLY A 22 -31.51 -53.16 -6.79
N PHE A 23 -30.56 -52.64 -7.57
CA PHE A 23 -29.48 -51.79 -7.07
C PHE A 23 -29.98 -50.38 -6.75
N ARG A 24 -30.07 -50.05 -5.46
CA ARG A 24 -30.60 -48.77 -4.97
C ARG A 24 -29.94 -48.35 -3.66
N LYS A 25 -30.10 -47.08 -3.29
CA LYS A 25 -29.64 -46.53 -2.01
C LYS A 25 -30.31 -47.25 -0.83
N ASP A 26 -29.50 -47.76 0.09
CA ASP A 26 -29.93 -48.31 1.37
C ASP A 26 -29.91 -47.20 2.43
N ILE A 27 -31.09 -46.83 2.92
CA ILE A 27 -31.26 -45.76 3.90
C ILE A 27 -30.68 -46.18 5.27
N PHE A 28 -30.75 -47.46 5.64
CA PHE A 28 -30.26 -47.95 6.93
C PHE A 28 -28.74 -48.05 7.02
N LEU A 29 -28.06 -48.13 5.87
CA LEU A 29 -26.60 -48.18 5.77
C LEU A 29 -26.00 -46.87 5.22
N SER A 30 -26.82 -45.83 5.09
CA SER A 30 -26.39 -44.49 4.69
C SER A 30 -26.54 -43.51 5.86
N SER A 31 -25.80 -42.41 5.84
CA SER A 31 -25.96 -41.32 6.81
C SER A 31 -27.31 -40.63 6.66
N ASP A 32 -27.96 -40.33 7.79
CA ASP A 32 -29.27 -39.67 7.85
C ASP A 32 -29.22 -38.21 7.34
N ALA A 33 -28.10 -37.51 7.57
CA ALA A 33 -27.89 -36.14 7.16
C ALA A 33 -26.70 -36.04 6.20
N VAL A 34 -26.96 -35.59 4.98
CA VAL A 34 -25.94 -35.31 3.95
C VAL A 34 -26.21 -33.92 3.39
N THR A 35 -25.23 -33.02 3.46
CA THR A 35 -25.37 -31.68 2.89
C THR A 35 -25.30 -31.70 1.35
N PRO A 36 -25.85 -30.69 0.64
CA PRO A 36 -25.76 -30.62 -0.82
C PRO A 36 -24.32 -30.68 -1.35
N ASP A 37 -23.37 -30.02 -0.69
CA ASP A 37 -21.95 -30.01 -1.06
C ASP A 37 -21.32 -31.40 -0.88
N GLU A 38 -21.62 -32.09 0.22
CA GLU A 38 -21.15 -33.46 0.46
C GLU A 38 -21.74 -34.43 -0.57
N GLN A 39 -23.02 -34.29 -0.89
CA GLN A 39 -23.68 -35.09 -1.93
C GLN A 39 -23.05 -34.84 -3.30
N GLN A 40 -22.67 -33.60 -3.62
CA GLN A 40 -21.99 -33.26 -4.87
C GLN A 40 -20.63 -33.97 -4.99
N VAL A 41 -19.83 -33.97 -3.91
CA VAL A 41 -18.54 -34.68 -3.88
C VAL A 41 -18.74 -36.18 -4.01
N ILE A 42 -19.69 -36.77 -3.26
CA ILE A 42 -20.01 -38.19 -3.35
C ILE A 42 -20.41 -38.57 -4.78
N ASN A 43 -21.33 -37.82 -5.39
CA ASN A 43 -21.80 -38.09 -6.76
C ASN A 43 -20.67 -37.97 -7.80
N LYS A 44 -19.75 -37.02 -7.62
CA LYS A 44 -18.59 -36.80 -8.50
C LYS A 44 -17.70 -38.03 -8.59
N TYR A 45 -17.47 -38.72 -7.48
CA TYR A 45 -16.60 -39.91 -7.43
C TYR A 45 -17.36 -41.23 -7.62
N HIS A 46 -18.63 -41.30 -7.19
CA HIS A 46 -19.49 -42.47 -7.33
C HIS A 46 -19.57 -42.96 -8.79
N ARG A 47 -19.71 -42.04 -9.75
CA ARG A 47 -19.78 -42.36 -11.20
C ARG A 47 -18.56 -43.11 -11.74
N HIS A 48 -17.41 -43.02 -11.06
CA HIS A 48 -16.18 -43.68 -11.48
C HIS A 48 -16.13 -45.14 -11.01
N LEU A 49 -16.84 -45.49 -9.94
CA LEU A 49 -16.87 -46.84 -9.42
C LEU A 49 -17.70 -47.76 -10.31
N ARG A 50 -17.28 -49.03 -10.35
CA ARG A 50 -18.03 -50.09 -11.00
C ARG A 50 -18.48 -51.11 -9.98
N GLN A 51 -19.71 -51.57 -10.17
CA GLN A 51 -20.29 -52.66 -9.40
C GLN A 51 -19.64 -53.99 -9.78
N LEU A 52 -19.28 -54.79 -8.78
CA LEU A 52 -18.81 -56.16 -8.98
C LEU A 52 -20.02 -57.08 -9.19
N SER A 53 -20.19 -57.62 -10.39
CA SER A 53 -21.33 -58.50 -10.68
C SER A 53 -21.15 -59.88 -10.05
N MET A 54 -22.21 -60.48 -9.53
CA MET A 54 -22.17 -61.85 -8.98
C MET A 54 -23.20 -62.77 -9.64
N SER A 55 -22.83 -64.04 -9.77
CA SER A 55 -23.77 -65.11 -10.13
C SER A 55 -24.73 -65.39 -8.97
N LEU A 56 -26.01 -65.62 -9.29
CA LEU A 56 -27.15 -65.76 -8.36
C LEU A 56 -27.10 -66.99 -7.43
N HIS A 57 -26.00 -67.76 -7.40
CA HIS A 57 -25.96 -69.08 -6.76
C HIS A 57 -24.97 -69.09 -5.59
N GLY A 58 -25.53 -69.00 -4.37
CA GLY A 58 -24.82 -69.10 -3.09
C GLY A 58 -24.72 -67.75 -2.33
N LYS A 59 -24.39 -67.82 -1.04
CA LYS A 59 -23.95 -66.67 -0.21
C LYS A 59 -22.43 -66.74 -0.05
N PRO A 60 -21.65 -66.29 -1.04
CA PRO A 60 -20.20 -66.40 -1.01
C PRO A 60 -19.59 -65.44 0.01
N GLU A 61 -18.38 -65.77 0.46
CA GLU A 61 -17.59 -64.93 1.37
C GLU A 61 -17.47 -63.50 0.86
N PRO A 62 -17.52 -62.48 1.73
CA PRO A 62 -17.49 -61.09 1.30
C PRO A 62 -16.12 -60.72 0.71
N LEU A 63 -16.10 -60.20 -0.52
CA LEU A 63 -14.92 -59.61 -1.17
C LEU A 63 -15.16 -58.14 -1.51
N HIS A 64 -14.11 -57.34 -1.53
CA HIS A 64 -14.18 -55.92 -1.82
C HIS A 64 -12.99 -55.41 -2.62
N SER A 65 -13.21 -54.30 -3.31
CA SER A 65 -12.17 -53.39 -3.80
C SER A 65 -12.41 -52.01 -3.19
N ILE A 66 -11.33 -51.33 -2.81
CA ILE A 66 -11.37 -49.97 -2.30
C ILE A 66 -10.60 -49.05 -3.24
N THR A 67 -11.13 -47.85 -3.44
CA THR A 67 -10.44 -46.76 -4.12
C THR A 67 -10.62 -45.47 -3.33
N ALA A 68 -9.52 -44.83 -2.94
CA ALA A 68 -9.49 -43.53 -2.28
C ALA A 68 -9.22 -42.41 -3.29
N PHE A 69 -9.99 -41.33 -3.18
CA PHE A 69 -9.96 -40.15 -4.02
C PHE A 69 -9.79 -38.90 -3.17
N TYR A 70 -8.93 -37.98 -3.58
CA TYR A 70 -8.89 -36.65 -2.95
C TYR A 70 -9.66 -35.62 -3.77
N ASP A 71 -10.57 -34.90 -3.11
CA ASP A 71 -11.26 -33.75 -3.67
C ASP A 71 -10.58 -32.46 -3.22
N GLY A 72 -9.95 -31.75 -4.16
CA GLY A 72 -9.24 -30.51 -3.87
C GLY A 72 -10.16 -29.34 -3.50
N SER A 73 -11.37 -29.30 -4.04
CA SER A 73 -12.34 -28.22 -3.76
C SER A 73 -12.92 -28.37 -2.35
N ALA A 74 -13.24 -29.59 -1.95
CA ALA A 74 -13.75 -29.89 -0.61
C ALA A 74 -12.63 -30.08 0.43
N SER A 75 -11.37 -30.23 -0.01
CA SER A 75 -10.21 -30.57 0.82
C SER A 75 -10.46 -31.81 1.71
N ARG A 76 -11.03 -32.86 1.09
CA ARG A 76 -11.46 -34.09 1.77
C ARG A 76 -11.12 -35.33 0.95
N TRP A 77 -10.85 -36.42 1.65
CA TRP A 77 -10.74 -37.75 1.06
C TRP A 77 -12.10 -38.43 0.96
N THR A 78 -12.33 -39.12 -0.14
CA THR A 78 -13.49 -39.96 -0.40
C THR A 78 -13.03 -41.39 -0.64
N VAL A 79 -13.62 -42.36 0.05
CA VAL A 79 -13.35 -43.77 -0.11
C VAL A 79 -14.54 -44.42 -0.80
N GLY A 80 -14.30 -44.94 -1.99
CA GLY A 80 -15.22 -45.80 -2.71
C GLY A 80 -14.93 -47.26 -2.43
N LEU A 81 -15.95 -48.04 -2.10
CA LEU A 81 -15.87 -49.48 -1.95
C LEU A 81 -16.83 -50.14 -2.94
N SER A 82 -16.31 -51.09 -3.72
CA SER A 82 -17.12 -52.02 -4.51
C SER A 82 -17.06 -53.39 -3.84
N GLY A 83 -18.19 -53.83 -3.29
CA GLY A 83 -18.33 -55.05 -2.50
C GLY A 83 -19.13 -56.12 -3.22
N SER A 84 -18.86 -57.39 -2.91
CA SER A 84 -19.56 -58.55 -3.44
C SER A 84 -19.69 -59.64 -2.37
N GLY A 85 -20.82 -60.35 -2.33
CA GLY A 85 -21.08 -61.44 -1.38
C GLY A 85 -21.74 -61.02 -0.05
N ASN A 86 -22.08 -62.01 0.77
CA ASN A 86 -22.75 -61.88 2.08
C ASN A 86 -24.02 -60.97 2.09
N ALA A 87 -24.03 -59.90 2.90
CA ALA A 87 -25.16 -59.00 3.18
C ALA A 87 -25.54 -58.06 2.02
N TYR A 88 -24.76 -58.10 0.93
CA TYR A 88 -24.90 -57.20 -0.22
C TYR A 88 -25.64 -57.81 -1.41
N GLY A 89 -26.18 -59.02 -1.24
CA GLY A 89 -27.04 -59.68 -2.21
C GLY A 89 -26.36 -60.02 -3.53
N SER A 90 -27.18 -60.36 -4.52
CA SER A 90 -26.75 -60.91 -5.82
C SER A 90 -26.09 -59.92 -6.75
N ALA A 91 -26.41 -58.62 -6.64
CA ALA A 91 -25.74 -57.62 -7.45
C ALA A 91 -24.57 -56.92 -6.72
N GLY A 92 -24.28 -57.27 -5.46
CA GLY A 92 -23.22 -56.63 -4.70
C GLY A 92 -23.57 -55.20 -4.24
N ALA A 93 -22.56 -54.43 -3.86
CA ALA A 93 -22.73 -53.09 -3.29
C ALA A 93 -21.67 -52.09 -3.74
N ILE A 94 -22.05 -50.81 -3.77
CA ILE A 94 -21.15 -49.68 -3.81
C ILE A 94 -21.36 -48.85 -2.54
N GLN A 95 -20.28 -48.58 -1.81
CA GLN A 95 -20.30 -47.69 -0.65
C GLN A 95 -19.39 -46.50 -0.91
N MET A 96 -19.85 -45.30 -0.58
CA MET A 96 -19.10 -44.05 -0.67
C MET A 96 -18.97 -43.45 0.71
N ALA A 97 -17.76 -43.40 1.25
CA ALA A 97 -17.46 -42.82 2.55
C ALA A 97 -16.63 -41.54 2.37
N LEU A 98 -17.18 -40.39 2.72
CA LEU A 98 -16.49 -39.10 2.71
C LEU A 98 -15.89 -38.84 4.11
N ALA A 99 -14.56 -38.73 4.17
CA ALA A 99 -13.82 -38.52 5.40
C ALA A 99 -13.98 -37.09 5.95
N PRO A 100 -13.84 -36.85 7.26
CA PRO A 100 -13.72 -35.50 7.82
C PRO A 100 -12.63 -34.66 7.16
N GLN A 101 -12.78 -33.33 7.21
CA GLN A 101 -11.73 -32.42 6.75
C GLN A 101 -10.42 -32.63 7.52
N ARG A 102 -9.29 -32.41 6.84
CA ARG A 102 -7.92 -32.50 7.38
C ARG A 102 -7.43 -33.91 7.76
N MET A 103 -8.20 -34.97 7.52
CA MET A 103 -7.64 -36.33 7.62
C MET A 103 -6.66 -36.58 6.47
N THR A 104 -5.54 -37.23 6.79
CA THR A 104 -4.55 -37.72 5.82
C THR A 104 -5.00 -39.02 5.17
N LEU A 105 -4.47 -39.36 4.00
CA LEU A 105 -4.72 -40.66 3.35
C LEU A 105 -4.41 -41.82 4.30
N ARG A 106 -3.31 -41.71 5.04
CA ARG A 106 -2.89 -42.72 6.03
C ARG A 106 -3.98 -42.96 7.08
N GLU A 107 -4.57 -41.90 7.63
CA GLU A 107 -5.63 -42.00 8.64
C GLU A 107 -6.91 -42.56 8.03
N VAL A 108 -7.26 -42.11 6.83
CA VAL A 108 -8.41 -42.58 6.06
C VAL A 108 -8.32 -44.09 5.83
N LEU A 109 -7.20 -44.58 5.29
CA LEU A 109 -6.99 -46.00 5.02
C LEU A 109 -6.96 -46.85 6.30
N ALA A 110 -6.39 -46.33 7.38
CA ALA A 110 -6.37 -47.02 8.67
C ALA A 110 -7.79 -47.16 9.25
N ARG A 111 -8.62 -46.11 9.15
CA ARG A 111 -10.03 -46.13 9.57
C ARG A 111 -10.86 -47.06 8.70
N THR A 112 -10.69 -47.00 7.39
CA THR A 112 -11.39 -47.89 6.45
C THR A 112 -11.02 -49.35 6.68
N SER A 113 -9.74 -49.66 6.88
CA SER A 113 -9.26 -51.02 7.16
C SER A 113 -9.87 -51.61 8.43
N LEU A 114 -9.96 -50.80 9.51
CA LEU A 114 -10.67 -51.21 10.73
C LEU A 114 -12.16 -51.47 10.45
N ALA A 115 -12.81 -50.58 9.70
CA ALA A 115 -14.23 -50.70 9.39
C ALA A 115 -14.55 -51.98 8.62
N LEU A 116 -13.73 -52.34 7.63
CA LEU A 116 -13.87 -53.55 6.80
C LEU A 116 -13.94 -54.87 7.56
N SER A 117 -13.46 -54.90 8.80
CA SER A 117 -13.55 -56.07 9.67
C SER A 117 -14.98 -56.29 10.22
N SER A 118 -15.89 -55.34 10.01
CA SER A 118 -17.30 -55.40 10.39
C SER A 118 -18.15 -55.94 9.24
N SER A 119 -19.31 -56.51 9.58
CA SER A 119 -20.35 -56.85 8.61
C SER A 119 -21.61 -56.05 8.93
N PRO A 120 -22.09 -55.17 8.04
CA PRO A 120 -21.58 -54.84 6.69
C PRO A 120 -20.21 -54.13 6.71
N PHE A 121 -19.45 -54.20 5.60
CA PHE A 121 -18.11 -53.64 5.38
C PHE A 121 -17.94 -52.23 5.95
N LEU A 122 -18.49 -51.20 5.31
CA LEU A 122 -18.46 -49.85 5.86
C LEU A 122 -19.77 -49.57 6.58
N SER A 123 -19.67 -49.16 7.85
CA SER A 123 -20.75 -48.58 8.64
C SER A 123 -20.24 -47.30 9.30
N ILE A 124 -21.16 -46.38 9.60
CA ILE A 124 -20.79 -45.11 10.23
C ILE A 124 -20.17 -45.34 11.63
N ASP A 125 -20.70 -46.29 12.38
CA ASP A 125 -20.23 -46.66 13.70
C ASP A 125 -18.81 -47.25 13.65
N ALA A 126 -18.49 -48.04 12.63
CA ALA A 126 -17.16 -48.62 12.48
C ALA A 126 -16.12 -47.61 11.96
N LEU A 127 -16.53 -46.63 11.14
CA LEU A 127 -15.65 -45.56 10.67
C LEU A 127 -15.34 -44.52 11.76
N THR A 128 -16.28 -44.30 12.68
CA THR A 128 -16.14 -43.34 13.79
C THR A 128 -15.61 -43.99 15.07
N GLY A 129 -15.95 -45.26 15.31
CA GLY A 129 -15.59 -46.04 16.49
C GLY A 129 -14.16 -46.59 16.46
N GLY A 130 -13.59 -46.78 17.65
CA GLY A 130 -12.28 -47.40 17.85
C GLY A 130 -11.08 -46.49 17.48
N ARG A 131 -9.88 -46.92 17.88
CA ARG A 131 -8.62 -46.34 17.42
C ARG A 131 -7.96 -47.39 16.52
N PRO A 132 -7.74 -47.13 15.22
CA PRO A 132 -7.08 -48.10 14.37
C PRO A 132 -5.67 -48.38 14.89
N ALA A 133 -5.29 -49.66 14.92
CA ALA A 133 -3.93 -50.04 15.23
C ALA A 133 -2.99 -49.45 14.15
N PRO A 134 -1.82 -48.92 14.52
CA PRO A 134 -0.83 -48.53 13.52
C PRO A 134 -0.45 -49.80 12.75
N PRO A 135 -0.49 -49.78 11.40
CA PRO A 135 -0.09 -50.94 10.64
C PRO A 135 1.40 -51.21 10.86
N PRO A 136 1.85 -52.47 10.69
CA PRO A 136 3.25 -52.83 10.84
C PRO A 136 4.10 -51.94 9.93
N ALA A 137 5.25 -51.47 10.41
CA ALA A 137 6.12 -50.65 9.57
C ALA A 137 6.74 -51.52 8.47
N PRO A 138 6.76 -51.08 7.20
CA PRO A 138 7.45 -51.80 6.15
C PRO A 138 8.95 -51.89 6.45
N SER A 139 9.55 -53.05 6.15
CA SER A 139 11.00 -53.23 6.19
C SER A 139 11.71 -52.24 5.26
N ALA A 140 13.02 -52.05 5.44
CA ALA A 140 13.79 -51.15 4.60
C ALA A 140 13.72 -51.55 3.11
N VAL A 141 13.73 -52.85 2.81
CA VAL A 141 13.64 -53.40 1.44
C VAL A 141 12.27 -53.12 0.82
N GLU A 142 11.19 -53.27 1.60
CA GLU A 142 9.83 -52.97 1.14
C GLU A 142 9.63 -51.48 0.92
N ARG A 143 10.14 -50.62 1.82
CA ARG A 143 10.12 -49.16 1.65
C ARG A 143 10.81 -48.74 0.36
N GLU A 144 12.00 -49.29 0.10
CA GLU A 144 12.76 -49.00 -1.12
C GLU A 144 12.00 -49.46 -2.37
N ARG A 145 11.41 -50.66 -2.36
CA ARG A 145 10.59 -51.17 -3.47
C ARG A 145 9.37 -50.28 -3.73
N ILE A 146 8.66 -49.88 -2.68
CA ILE A 146 7.51 -48.98 -2.73
C ILE A 146 7.94 -47.63 -3.32
N ALA A 147 9.01 -47.03 -2.82
CA ALA A 147 9.53 -45.75 -3.31
C ALA A 147 9.90 -45.80 -4.80
N ARG A 148 10.58 -46.86 -5.26
CA ARG A 148 10.92 -47.03 -6.69
C ARG A 148 9.68 -47.17 -7.57
N ALA A 149 8.69 -47.96 -7.15
CA ALA A 149 7.47 -48.19 -7.91
C ALA A 149 6.61 -46.93 -8.00
N LEU A 150 6.47 -46.21 -6.89
CA LEU A 150 5.85 -44.88 -6.86
C LEU A 150 6.63 -43.90 -7.72
N GLY A 151 7.96 -44.04 -7.82
CA GLY A 151 8.73 -43.21 -8.71
C GLY A 151 8.42 -43.39 -10.18
N ALA A 152 8.35 -44.64 -10.64
CA ALA A 152 7.92 -44.95 -12.00
C ALA A 152 6.52 -44.39 -12.30
N ALA A 153 5.59 -44.51 -11.35
CA ALA A 153 4.22 -44.03 -11.48
C ALA A 153 4.13 -42.55 -11.86
N MET A 154 5.03 -41.77 -11.29
CA MET A 154 4.97 -40.32 -11.35
C MET A 154 5.69 -39.76 -12.59
N HIS A 155 6.47 -40.59 -13.30
CA HIS A 155 7.08 -40.27 -14.61
C HIS A 155 6.21 -40.62 -15.80
N MET A 156 5.06 -41.27 -15.58
CA MET A 156 4.19 -41.67 -16.67
C MET A 156 3.75 -40.45 -17.49
N ASN A 157 3.73 -40.59 -18.81
CA ASN A 157 3.17 -39.59 -19.72
C ASN A 157 1.63 -39.68 -19.72
N SER A 158 0.93 -38.79 -20.43
CA SER A 158 -0.55 -38.79 -20.50
C SER A 158 -1.16 -40.06 -21.10
N SER A 159 -0.37 -40.93 -21.77
CA SER A 159 -0.85 -42.21 -22.31
C SER A 159 -0.71 -43.38 -21.33
N ARG A 160 -0.05 -43.20 -20.18
CA ARG A 160 0.03 -44.20 -19.09
C ARG A 160 -0.49 -43.57 -17.80
N ILE A 161 -1.54 -44.16 -17.22
CA ILE A 161 -2.21 -43.57 -16.03
C ILE A 161 -2.25 -44.50 -14.83
N LEU A 162 -1.93 -45.79 -14.97
CA LEU A 162 -1.95 -46.77 -13.88
C LEU A 162 -0.56 -47.35 -13.60
N THR A 163 -0.20 -47.36 -12.31
CA THR A 163 0.90 -48.18 -11.77
C THR A 163 0.35 -49.26 -10.86
N LEU A 164 0.80 -50.49 -11.08
CA LEU A 164 0.59 -51.58 -10.15
C LEU A 164 1.81 -51.72 -9.25
N VAL A 165 1.61 -51.57 -7.94
CA VAL A 165 2.66 -51.72 -6.94
C VAL A 165 2.42 -53.05 -6.22
N ASP A 166 3.22 -54.04 -6.59
CA ASP A 166 3.22 -55.34 -5.93
C ASP A 166 4.15 -55.31 -4.71
N VAL A 167 3.58 -55.58 -3.54
CA VAL A 167 4.30 -55.68 -2.28
C VAL A 167 4.19 -57.12 -1.81
N PRO A 168 5.26 -57.93 -1.94
CA PRO A 168 5.28 -59.31 -1.49
C PRO A 168 4.83 -59.43 -0.03
N ASP A 169 4.07 -60.48 0.28
CA ASP A 169 3.63 -60.85 1.64
C ASP A 169 2.68 -59.84 2.35
N ALA A 170 2.33 -58.72 1.71
CA ALA A 170 1.32 -57.80 2.20
C ALA A 170 -0.02 -58.00 1.48
N ASP A 171 -1.12 -58.05 2.25
CA ASP A 171 -2.45 -57.94 1.64
C ASP A 171 -2.63 -56.53 1.02
N PRO A 172 -3.54 -56.37 0.05
CA PRO A 172 -3.73 -55.11 -0.67
C PRO A 172 -3.95 -53.88 0.21
N MET A 173 -4.67 -54.03 1.33
CA MET A 173 -4.96 -52.91 2.21
C MET A 173 -3.71 -52.49 2.99
N THR A 174 -2.96 -53.48 3.51
CA THR A 174 -1.68 -53.24 4.16
C THR A 174 -0.67 -52.60 3.20
N ALA A 175 -0.58 -53.10 1.96
CA ALA A 175 0.27 -52.51 0.94
C ALA A 175 -0.10 -51.05 0.62
N LEU A 176 -1.40 -50.73 0.53
CA LEU A 176 -1.88 -49.37 0.30
C LEU A 176 -1.54 -48.43 1.47
N GLN A 177 -1.63 -48.93 2.70
CA GLN A 177 -1.23 -48.18 3.90
C GLN A 177 0.28 -47.93 3.94
N TRP A 178 1.10 -48.93 3.60
CA TRP A 178 2.57 -48.76 3.50
C TRP A 178 2.96 -47.74 2.42
N MET A 179 2.28 -47.76 1.28
CA MET A 179 2.47 -46.73 0.25
C MET A 179 2.13 -45.33 0.78
N ALA A 180 0.98 -45.17 1.46
CA ALA A 180 0.58 -43.89 2.06
C ALA A 180 1.50 -43.42 3.20
N GLN A 181 2.26 -44.33 3.83
CA GLN A 181 3.28 -43.99 4.84
C GLN A 181 4.60 -43.52 4.25
N THR A 182 4.95 -44.04 3.06
CA THR A 182 6.25 -43.78 2.41
C THR A 182 6.26 -42.43 1.67
N VAL A 183 5.09 -41.80 1.54
CA VAL A 183 4.86 -40.63 0.69
C VAL A 183 4.25 -39.48 1.51
N PRO A 184 4.74 -38.24 1.36
CA PRO A 184 4.07 -37.06 1.93
C PRO A 184 2.61 -36.92 1.48
N GLU A 185 1.74 -36.53 2.41
CA GLU A 185 0.30 -36.40 2.19
C GLU A 185 -0.07 -35.55 0.96
N ARG A 186 0.67 -34.45 0.70
CA ARG A 186 0.43 -33.60 -0.47
C ARG A 186 0.57 -34.34 -1.80
N LEU A 187 1.42 -35.36 -1.89
CA LEU A 187 1.53 -36.19 -3.08
C LEU A 187 0.45 -37.24 -3.15
N CYS A 188 0.08 -37.80 -2.00
CA CYS A 188 -1.07 -38.70 -1.92
C CYS A 188 -2.28 -38.06 -2.60
N GLN A 189 -2.54 -36.79 -2.33
CA GLN A 189 -3.65 -36.02 -2.89
C GLN A 189 -3.69 -35.88 -4.43
N THR A 190 -2.59 -36.21 -5.12
CA THR A 190 -2.43 -36.05 -6.57
C THR A 190 -2.84 -37.28 -7.38
N ALA A 191 -2.94 -38.42 -6.70
CA ALA A 191 -3.24 -39.71 -7.30
C ALA A 191 -4.51 -40.32 -6.71
N TRP A 192 -5.05 -41.32 -7.41
CA TRP A 192 -6.06 -42.22 -6.87
C TRP A 192 -5.39 -43.49 -6.38
N TRP A 193 -5.84 -43.99 -5.23
CA TRP A 193 -5.19 -45.08 -4.52
C TRP A 193 -6.16 -46.25 -4.43
N SER A 194 -5.81 -47.41 -4.95
CA SER A 194 -6.74 -48.55 -5.03
C SER A 194 -6.15 -49.87 -4.57
N THR A 195 -6.96 -50.71 -3.92
CA THR A 195 -6.57 -52.08 -3.57
C THR A 195 -6.81 -53.09 -4.71
N ALA A 196 -7.59 -52.70 -5.71
CA ALA A 196 -7.82 -53.46 -6.93
C ALA A 196 -8.54 -52.55 -7.90
N LEU A 197 -7.84 -52.00 -8.90
CA LEU A 197 -8.43 -50.99 -9.78
C LEU A 197 -9.70 -51.52 -10.44
N LEU A 198 -10.83 -50.85 -10.19
CA LEU A 198 -12.13 -51.19 -10.73
C LEU A 198 -12.92 -49.91 -11.03
N LEU A 199 -12.62 -49.27 -12.17
CA LEU A 199 -13.25 -48.00 -12.57
C LEU A 199 -13.85 -48.10 -13.98
N ASN A 200 -14.98 -47.42 -14.21
CA ASN A 200 -15.68 -47.43 -15.50
C ASN A 200 -14.96 -46.65 -16.61
N ASN A 201 -14.31 -45.53 -16.24
CA ASN A 201 -13.60 -44.67 -17.18
C ASN A 201 -12.54 -43.87 -16.39
N PRO A 202 -11.32 -44.39 -16.24
CA PRO A 202 -10.27 -43.68 -15.54
C PRO A 202 -9.92 -42.41 -16.32
N SER A 203 -10.02 -41.25 -15.69
CA SER A 203 -9.71 -39.97 -16.34
C SER A 203 -8.23 -39.91 -16.72
N SER A 204 -7.92 -39.49 -17.95
CA SER A 204 -6.54 -39.26 -18.42
C SER A 204 -5.76 -38.18 -17.64
N SER A 205 -6.46 -37.40 -16.79
CA SER A 205 -5.90 -36.26 -16.06
C SER A 205 -5.30 -36.61 -14.69
N ARG A 206 -5.59 -37.78 -14.12
CA ARG A 206 -5.09 -38.16 -12.79
C ARG A 206 -4.37 -39.51 -12.84
N ARG A 207 -3.25 -39.59 -12.12
CA ARG A 207 -2.48 -40.83 -11.95
C ARG A 207 -3.20 -41.74 -10.97
N ILE A 208 -3.09 -43.04 -11.22
CA ILE A 208 -3.71 -44.09 -10.42
C ILE A 208 -2.60 -45.01 -9.96
N ILE A 209 -2.57 -45.27 -8.66
CA ILE A 209 -1.66 -46.19 -8.00
C ILE A 209 -2.52 -47.26 -7.38
N ALA A 210 -2.34 -48.50 -7.82
CA ALA A 210 -3.11 -49.62 -7.30
C ALA A 210 -2.21 -50.79 -6.94
N THR A 211 -2.70 -51.67 -6.08
CA THR A 211 -2.10 -52.99 -5.90
C THR A 211 -2.62 -53.95 -6.96
N PRO A 212 -1.90 -55.05 -7.25
CA PRO A 212 -2.44 -56.15 -8.04
C PRO A 212 -3.77 -56.66 -7.46
N TRP A 213 -4.65 -57.16 -8.32
CA TRP A 213 -5.90 -57.76 -7.87
C TRP A 213 -5.62 -59.02 -7.02
N PRO A 214 -6.29 -59.18 -5.86
CA PRO A 214 -6.25 -60.43 -5.12
C PRO A 214 -6.72 -61.60 -5.97
N GLN A 215 -6.07 -62.74 -5.83
CA GLN A 215 -6.41 -63.94 -6.59
C GLN A 215 -7.89 -64.34 -6.41
N ALA A 216 -8.41 -64.28 -5.18
CA ALA A 216 -9.82 -64.57 -4.89
C ALA A 216 -10.79 -63.60 -5.60
N LEU A 217 -10.41 -62.32 -5.72
CA LEU A 217 -11.22 -61.31 -6.41
C LEU A 217 -11.19 -61.53 -7.93
N ALA A 218 -10.01 -61.78 -8.50
CA ALA A 218 -9.83 -62.03 -9.93
C ALA A 218 -10.52 -63.32 -10.40
N GLN A 219 -10.49 -64.38 -9.59
CA GLN A 219 -11.17 -65.64 -9.90
C GLN A 219 -12.70 -65.52 -9.86
N ARG A 220 -13.23 -64.71 -8.94
CA ARG A 220 -14.67 -64.52 -8.80
C ARG A 220 -15.25 -63.59 -9.86
N HIS A 221 -14.47 -62.58 -10.27
CA HIS A 221 -14.89 -61.52 -11.18
C HIS A 221 -14.01 -61.48 -12.44
N PRO A 222 -13.95 -62.57 -13.23
CA PRO A 222 -13.02 -62.67 -14.36
C PRO A 222 -13.37 -61.70 -15.50
N LYS A 223 -14.66 -61.35 -15.67
CA LYS A 223 -15.10 -60.40 -16.70
C LYS A 223 -14.63 -58.99 -16.38
N GLU A 224 -14.76 -58.57 -15.13
CA GLU A 224 -14.29 -57.28 -14.64
C GLU A 224 -12.75 -57.21 -14.67
N LYS A 225 -12.07 -58.30 -14.29
CA LYS A 225 -10.60 -58.38 -14.38
C LYS A 225 -10.09 -58.23 -15.81
N ALA A 226 -10.66 -58.97 -16.76
CA ALA A 226 -10.27 -58.87 -18.17
C ALA A 226 -10.46 -57.46 -18.71
N LEU A 227 -11.59 -56.83 -18.38
CA LEU A 227 -11.86 -55.45 -18.81
C LEU A 227 -10.88 -54.44 -18.21
N VAL A 228 -10.41 -54.64 -16.98
CA VAL A 228 -9.36 -53.80 -16.41
C VAL A 228 -8.04 -54.04 -17.15
N ASP A 229 -7.65 -55.29 -17.37
CA ASP A 229 -6.40 -55.62 -18.07
C ASP A 229 -6.36 -55.07 -19.51
N ASP A 230 -7.48 -55.13 -20.23
CA ASP A 230 -7.59 -54.65 -21.61
C ASP A 230 -7.56 -53.11 -21.72
N ASN A 231 -7.95 -52.39 -20.65
CA ASN A 231 -8.04 -50.92 -20.65
C ASN A 231 -6.89 -50.23 -19.90
N VAL A 232 -5.95 -51.00 -19.33
CA VAL A 232 -4.87 -50.50 -18.49
C VAL A 232 -3.54 -50.54 -19.26
N TYR A 233 -3.01 -49.36 -19.59
CA TYR A 233 -1.64 -49.22 -20.05
C TYR A 233 -0.70 -49.15 -18.83
N ALA A 234 -0.25 -50.31 -18.33
CA ALA A 234 0.72 -50.40 -17.25
C ALA A 234 2.09 -49.81 -17.66
N ALA A 235 2.82 -49.21 -16.72
CA ALA A 235 4.24 -48.89 -16.98
C ALA A 235 5.15 -50.10 -16.75
N ASP A 236 6.23 -50.13 -17.53
CA ASP A 236 7.38 -51.00 -17.33
C ASP A 236 8.10 -50.65 -16.00
N PRO A 237 8.78 -51.63 -15.37
CA PRO A 237 9.50 -51.43 -14.11
C PRO A 237 10.61 -50.36 -14.23
N SER A 238 10.81 -49.61 -13.13
CA SER A 238 11.69 -48.44 -13.07
C SER A 238 13.19 -48.81 -13.21
N THR A 239 13.95 -47.94 -13.85
CA THR A 239 15.43 -47.94 -13.88
C THR A 239 15.97 -46.81 -13.00
N ASP A 240 17.26 -46.80 -12.65
CA ASP A 240 17.91 -45.76 -11.82
C ASP A 240 17.71 -44.32 -12.35
N ALA A 241 17.39 -44.14 -13.63
CA ALA A 241 17.02 -42.85 -14.22
C ALA A 241 15.64 -42.33 -13.72
N ALA A 242 14.76 -43.22 -13.27
CA ALA A 242 13.43 -42.93 -12.73
C ALA A 242 13.47 -42.47 -11.26
N GLU A 243 14.60 -42.53 -10.56
CA GLU A 243 14.74 -41.90 -9.24
C GLU A 243 15.04 -40.39 -9.36
N ARG A 244 15.76 -39.98 -10.42
CA ARG A 244 16.06 -38.56 -10.68
C ARG A 244 14.84 -37.75 -11.09
N GLY A 245 13.95 -38.28 -11.93
CA GLY A 245 12.76 -37.50 -12.29
C GLY A 245 11.64 -37.56 -11.26
N LEU A 246 11.78 -38.33 -10.16
CA LEU A 246 10.85 -38.37 -9.02
C LEU A 246 10.90 -37.02 -8.30
N LEU A 247 12.13 -36.55 -8.15
CA LEU A 247 12.47 -35.22 -7.71
C LEU A 247 11.98 -34.20 -8.76
N GLN A 248 12.35 -34.32 -10.04
CA GLN A 248 11.91 -33.36 -11.08
C GLN A 248 10.38 -33.21 -11.19
N TRP A 249 9.64 -34.29 -10.96
CA TRP A 249 8.17 -34.31 -10.96
C TRP A 249 7.57 -33.69 -9.68
N TYR A 250 8.11 -34.01 -8.50
CA TYR A 250 7.65 -33.43 -7.24
C TYR A 250 7.79 -31.90 -7.26
N THR A 251 8.88 -31.39 -7.85
CA THR A 251 9.07 -29.94 -8.05
C THR A 251 8.06 -29.35 -9.03
N GLY A 252 7.72 -30.08 -10.09
CA GLY A 252 6.67 -29.69 -11.03
C GLY A 252 5.26 -29.60 -10.41
N LEU A 253 5.03 -30.33 -9.32
CA LEU A 253 3.73 -30.39 -8.64
C LEU A 253 3.59 -29.32 -7.56
N VAL A 254 4.67 -28.96 -6.86
CA VAL A 254 4.64 -27.88 -5.86
C VAL A 254 4.62 -26.48 -6.50
N LEU A 255 5.14 -26.33 -7.71
CA LEU A 255 5.25 -25.04 -8.40
C LEU A 255 4.09 -24.71 -9.36
N GLY A 256 3.19 -25.68 -9.62
CA GLY A 256 2.06 -25.51 -10.54
C GLY A 256 2.45 -25.54 -12.03
N ALA A 257 1.46 -25.81 -12.88
CA ALA A 257 1.64 -25.89 -14.33
C ALA A 257 1.87 -24.50 -14.93
N GLY A 258 3.09 -24.22 -15.37
CA GLY A 258 3.37 -23.11 -16.30
C GLY A 258 4.66 -22.31 -16.10
N GLY A 259 5.31 -22.35 -14.92
CA GLY A 259 6.47 -21.46 -14.64
C GLY A 259 7.69 -22.10 -13.96
N GLY A 260 7.70 -23.42 -13.76
CA GLY A 260 8.56 -24.04 -12.75
C GLY A 260 9.96 -24.51 -13.16
N ALA A 261 10.49 -24.22 -14.35
CA ALA A 261 11.79 -24.79 -14.77
C ALA A 261 12.99 -24.18 -14.01
N ALA A 262 13.07 -22.84 -13.90
CA ALA A 262 14.16 -22.18 -13.18
C ALA A 262 14.11 -22.44 -11.66
N ILE A 263 12.91 -22.43 -11.09
CA ILE A 263 12.69 -22.73 -9.67
C ILE A 263 12.98 -24.21 -9.37
N ARG A 264 12.74 -25.09 -10.36
CA ARG A 264 13.12 -26.51 -10.29
C ARG A 264 14.63 -26.69 -10.25
N ASP A 265 15.36 -26.00 -11.10
CA ASP A 265 16.83 -26.07 -11.11
C ASP A 265 17.42 -25.55 -9.79
N ILE A 266 16.80 -24.52 -9.18
CA ILE A 266 17.20 -23.99 -7.86
C ILE A 266 16.95 -25.02 -6.74
N ALA A 267 15.75 -25.61 -6.70
CA ALA A 267 15.41 -26.62 -5.69
C ALA A 267 16.26 -27.90 -5.82
N GLU A 268 16.49 -28.34 -7.05
CA GLU A 268 17.33 -29.50 -7.38
C GLU A 268 18.79 -29.24 -7.00
N THR A 269 19.33 -28.06 -7.32
CA THR A 269 20.69 -27.67 -6.92
C THR A 269 20.84 -27.60 -5.39
N ALA A 270 19.88 -26.98 -4.68
CA ALA A 270 19.88 -26.89 -3.23
C ALA A 270 19.83 -28.27 -2.56
N PHE A 271 18.98 -29.16 -3.08
CA PHE A 271 18.87 -30.53 -2.61
C PHE A 271 20.14 -31.34 -2.87
N LEU A 272 20.68 -31.30 -4.09
CA LEU A 272 21.91 -32.01 -4.45
C LEU A 272 23.10 -31.52 -3.62
N ASN A 273 23.18 -30.23 -3.33
CA ASN A 273 24.18 -29.67 -2.42
C ASN A 273 23.98 -30.16 -0.98
N ALA A 274 22.74 -30.21 -0.49
CA ALA A 274 22.42 -30.71 0.85
C ALA A 274 22.68 -32.22 1.00
N CYS A 275 22.56 -32.99 -0.09
CA CYS A 275 22.86 -34.41 -0.11
C CYS A 275 24.37 -34.73 -0.17
N GLY A 276 25.21 -33.74 -0.53
CA GLY A 276 26.65 -33.91 -0.68
C GLY A 276 27.03 -34.67 -1.95
N ALA A 277 27.95 -34.09 -2.73
CA ALA A 277 28.53 -34.74 -3.90
C ALA A 277 29.42 -35.93 -3.46
N GLY A 278 28.86 -37.14 -3.39
CA GLY A 278 29.65 -38.38 -3.50
C GLY A 278 29.61 -39.41 -2.38
N THR A 279 28.66 -39.39 -1.44
CA THR A 279 28.54 -40.48 -0.44
C THR A 279 27.20 -41.21 -0.53
N ALA A 280 27.31 -42.55 -0.64
CA ALA A 280 26.31 -43.61 -0.73
C ALA A 280 24.83 -43.27 -0.50
N LEU A 281 23.97 -43.80 -1.40
CA LEU A 281 22.50 -43.79 -1.36
C LEU A 281 21.93 -43.74 0.08
N THR A 282 21.67 -42.53 0.56
CA THR A 282 20.87 -42.31 1.77
C THR A 282 19.44 -42.76 1.50
N GLN A 283 18.91 -43.61 2.37
CA GLN A 283 17.54 -44.09 2.31
C GLN A 283 16.54 -42.93 2.18
N TRP A 284 15.47 -43.13 1.42
CA TRP A 284 14.43 -42.12 1.12
C TRP A 284 13.92 -41.37 2.36
N ASP A 285 13.87 -42.01 3.52
CA ASP A 285 13.45 -41.39 4.79
C ASP A 285 14.35 -40.24 5.26
N ALA A 286 15.64 -40.24 4.89
CA ALA A 286 16.56 -39.15 5.16
C ALA A 286 16.49 -38.04 4.10
N LEU A 287 16.14 -38.41 2.86
CA LEU A 287 16.10 -37.49 1.71
C LEU A 287 14.78 -36.73 1.61
N ALA A 288 13.66 -37.36 1.96
CA ALA A 288 12.33 -36.75 1.82
C ALA A 288 12.16 -35.44 2.62
N PRO A 289 12.59 -35.34 3.90
CA PRO A 289 12.49 -34.08 4.64
C PRO A 289 13.38 -32.96 4.08
N VAL A 290 14.60 -33.31 3.62
CA VAL A 290 15.55 -32.37 3.01
C VAL A 290 15.02 -31.85 1.68
N TRP A 291 14.36 -32.72 0.92
CA TRP A 291 13.70 -32.37 -0.33
C TRP A 291 12.51 -31.44 -0.13
N LEU A 292 11.66 -31.74 0.85
CA LEU A 292 10.54 -30.88 1.23
C LEU A 292 11.02 -29.48 1.64
N ALA A 293 12.08 -29.39 2.45
CA ALA A 293 12.66 -28.12 2.86
C ALA A 293 13.28 -27.34 1.70
N SER A 294 13.96 -28.03 0.77
CA SER A 294 14.56 -27.41 -0.42
C SER A 294 13.50 -26.81 -1.35
N ILE A 295 12.34 -27.44 -1.41
CA ILE A 295 11.22 -26.95 -2.22
C ILE A 295 10.43 -25.85 -1.52
N ASP A 296 10.22 -25.96 -0.20
CA ASP A 296 9.62 -24.85 0.55
C ASP A 296 10.50 -23.59 0.49
N GLN A 297 11.83 -23.74 0.39
CA GLN A 297 12.75 -22.62 0.15
C GLN A 297 12.66 -22.08 -1.28
N ALA A 298 12.51 -22.95 -2.28
CA ALA A 298 12.49 -22.54 -3.68
C ALA A 298 11.14 -21.98 -4.13
N ARG A 299 10.01 -22.40 -3.51
CA ARG A 299 8.68 -21.99 -3.97
C ARG A 299 8.42 -20.51 -3.71
N PRO A 300 7.76 -19.80 -4.65
CA PRO A 300 7.39 -18.40 -4.46
C PRO A 300 6.39 -18.27 -3.30
N LEU A 301 6.35 -17.09 -2.67
CA LEU A 301 5.41 -16.80 -1.60
C LEU A 301 3.98 -16.71 -2.17
N ASN A 302 3.03 -17.39 -1.53
CA ASN A 302 1.61 -17.24 -1.86
C ASN A 302 1.03 -15.93 -1.28
N ASP A 303 -0.21 -15.58 -1.61
CA ASP A 303 -0.84 -14.33 -1.17
C ASP A 303 -0.88 -14.21 0.38
N ASP A 304 -1.23 -15.27 1.09
CA ASP A 304 -1.29 -15.27 2.55
C ASP A 304 0.11 -15.08 3.17
N GLU A 305 1.13 -15.71 2.60
CA GLU A 305 2.52 -15.58 3.05
C GLU A 305 3.09 -14.19 2.79
N ILE A 306 2.78 -13.59 1.63
CA ILE A 306 3.16 -12.21 1.30
C ILE A 306 2.49 -11.24 2.28
N ALA A 307 1.19 -11.43 2.57
CA ALA A 307 0.47 -10.59 3.53
C ALA A 307 1.11 -10.64 4.93
N ARG A 308 1.52 -11.83 5.37
CA ARG A 308 2.23 -12.00 6.65
C ARG A 308 3.58 -11.28 6.67
N VAL A 309 4.35 -11.33 5.59
CA VAL A 309 5.61 -10.55 5.48
C VAL A 309 5.31 -9.05 5.59
N ILE A 310 4.34 -8.56 4.83
CA ILE A 310 3.97 -7.12 4.81
C ILE A 310 3.52 -6.63 6.19
N ASN A 311 2.79 -7.46 6.93
CA ASN A 311 2.30 -7.16 8.27
C ASN A 311 3.37 -7.34 9.37
N GLY A 312 4.58 -7.80 9.02
CA GLY A 312 5.64 -8.07 10.00
C GLY A 312 5.39 -9.30 10.88
N GLU A 313 4.56 -10.24 10.43
CA GLU A 313 4.19 -11.49 11.13
C GLU A 313 5.11 -12.68 10.76
N ASP A 314 6.27 -12.40 10.16
CA ASP A 314 7.25 -13.41 9.76
C ASP A 314 8.35 -13.58 10.82
N ASP A 315 8.68 -14.84 11.12
CA ASP A 315 9.80 -15.23 12.00
C ASP A 315 11.17 -15.19 11.28
N GLY A 316 11.28 -14.45 10.17
CA GLY A 316 12.46 -14.33 9.32
C GLY A 316 12.63 -15.41 8.24
N SER A 317 11.71 -16.38 8.18
CA SER A 317 11.77 -17.49 7.22
C SER A 317 11.17 -17.15 5.86
N LEU A 318 10.10 -16.34 5.84
CA LEU A 318 9.43 -15.89 4.63
C LEU A 318 10.21 -14.74 3.98
N LEU A 319 10.85 -13.89 4.79
CA LEU A 319 11.74 -12.81 4.33
C LEU A 319 12.89 -13.32 3.45
N ARG A 320 13.45 -14.50 3.76
CA ARG A 320 14.49 -15.14 2.94
C ARG A 320 14.01 -15.55 1.55
N ARG A 321 12.70 -15.68 1.36
CA ARG A 321 12.03 -16.06 0.11
C ARG A 321 11.37 -14.87 -0.59
N TRP A 322 11.54 -13.65 -0.06
CA TRP A 322 10.97 -12.45 -0.66
C TRP A 322 11.65 -12.12 -1.99
N THR A 323 10.86 -11.87 -3.04
CA THR A 323 11.34 -11.50 -4.38
C THR A 323 10.67 -10.23 -4.90
N ASP A 324 11.19 -9.68 -6.00
CA ASP A 324 10.59 -8.52 -6.67
C ASP A 324 9.18 -8.85 -7.21
N GLU A 325 8.92 -10.07 -7.68
CA GLU A 325 7.56 -10.47 -8.10
C GLU A 325 6.55 -10.46 -6.94
N CYS A 326 7.01 -10.71 -5.70
CA CYS A 326 6.16 -10.60 -4.52
C CYS A 326 5.70 -9.15 -4.32
N ALA A 327 6.61 -8.20 -4.49
CA ALA A 327 6.30 -6.78 -4.41
C ALA A 327 5.39 -6.33 -5.56
N GLU A 328 5.63 -6.77 -6.80
CA GLU A 328 4.78 -6.46 -7.96
C GLU A 328 3.33 -6.91 -7.75
N ARG A 329 3.13 -8.14 -7.24
CA ARG A 329 1.81 -8.65 -6.87
C ARG A 329 1.17 -7.82 -5.76
N ALA A 330 1.92 -7.51 -4.71
CA ALA A 330 1.41 -6.81 -3.54
C ALA A 330 1.06 -5.34 -3.79
N VAL A 331 1.76 -4.65 -4.71
CA VAL A 331 1.47 -3.25 -5.08
C VAL A 331 0.06 -3.09 -5.66
N GLY A 332 -0.52 -4.15 -6.22
CA GLY A 332 -1.90 -4.16 -6.71
C GLY A 332 -2.96 -4.35 -5.62
N TRP A 333 -2.57 -4.65 -4.38
CA TRP A 333 -3.51 -4.90 -3.29
C TRP A 333 -3.99 -3.60 -2.64
N GLU A 334 -5.21 -3.64 -2.14
CA GLU A 334 -5.81 -2.52 -1.42
C GLU A 334 -5.02 -2.25 -0.12
N ASN A 335 -4.58 -1.01 0.08
CA ASN A 335 -3.85 -0.55 1.28
C ASN A 335 -2.49 -1.22 1.58
N ALA A 336 -1.88 -1.93 0.63
CA ALA A 336 -0.58 -2.58 0.87
C ALA A 336 0.62 -1.61 0.78
N ILE A 337 0.51 -0.53 -0.01
CA ILE A 337 1.63 0.39 -0.30
C ILE A 337 2.24 1.03 0.96
N PRO A 338 1.47 1.54 1.94
CA PRO A 338 2.05 2.11 3.15
C PRO A 338 2.93 1.12 3.91
N ALA A 339 2.45 -0.11 4.05
CA ALA A 339 3.16 -1.18 4.76
C ALA A 339 4.41 -1.65 3.99
N LEU A 340 4.33 -1.74 2.66
CA LEU A 340 5.46 -2.11 1.79
C LEU A 340 6.58 -1.05 1.82
N VAL A 341 6.23 0.22 1.60
CA VAL A 341 7.20 1.33 1.50
C VAL A 341 7.76 1.69 2.87
N GLY A 342 6.93 1.59 3.92
CA GLY A 342 7.32 1.81 5.31
C GLY A 342 7.92 0.60 6.02
N HIS A 343 8.12 -0.52 5.31
CA HIS A 343 8.57 -1.77 5.91
C HIS A 343 9.96 -1.62 6.57
N ALA A 344 10.14 -2.25 7.74
CA ALA A 344 11.40 -2.17 8.50
C ALA A 344 12.56 -2.85 7.76
N GLU A 345 12.29 -3.94 7.04
CA GLU A 345 13.29 -4.67 6.26
C GLU A 345 13.58 -3.95 4.92
N PRO A 346 14.85 -3.53 4.66
CA PRO A 346 15.21 -2.80 3.44
C PRO A 346 14.97 -3.57 2.14
N ALA A 347 15.05 -4.91 2.17
CA ALA A 347 14.81 -5.74 0.99
C ALA A 347 13.36 -5.59 0.49
N VAL A 348 12.38 -5.62 1.41
CA VAL A 348 10.95 -5.48 1.10
C VAL A 348 10.65 -4.09 0.53
N SER A 349 11.12 -3.05 1.21
CA SER A 349 10.87 -1.68 0.78
C SER A 349 11.57 -1.35 -0.55
N SER A 350 12.79 -1.86 -0.79
CA SER A 350 13.49 -1.67 -2.06
C SER A 350 12.80 -2.36 -3.23
N SER A 351 12.30 -3.60 -3.04
CA SER A 351 11.50 -4.31 -4.05
C SER A 351 10.20 -3.56 -4.34
N ALA A 352 9.55 -2.99 -3.32
CA ALA A 352 8.35 -2.19 -3.50
C ALA A 352 8.60 -0.95 -4.37
N ILE A 353 9.73 -0.25 -4.18
CA ILE A 353 10.10 0.89 -5.03
C ILE A 353 10.25 0.46 -6.50
N ARG A 354 10.98 -0.63 -6.77
CA ARG A 354 11.12 -1.16 -8.14
C ARG A 354 9.78 -1.54 -8.76
N ALA A 355 8.92 -2.21 -7.99
CA ALA A 355 7.58 -2.58 -8.45
C ALA A 355 6.69 -1.36 -8.75
N LEU A 356 6.80 -0.29 -7.96
CA LEU A 356 6.07 0.96 -8.18
C LEU A 356 6.53 1.70 -9.43
N GLU A 357 7.81 1.65 -9.78
CA GLU A 357 8.34 2.22 -11.03
C GLU A 357 7.79 1.51 -12.28
N GLY A 358 7.51 0.20 -12.18
CA GLY A 358 6.89 -0.60 -13.24
C GLY A 358 5.36 -0.52 -13.33
N SER A 359 4.68 0.07 -12.32
CA SER A 359 3.22 0.00 -12.19
C SER A 359 2.57 1.37 -12.12
N GLN A 360 1.84 1.76 -13.17
CA GLN A 360 1.08 3.03 -13.19
C GLN A 360 0.03 3.09 -12.08
N THR A 361 -0.71 2.00 -11.85
CA THR A 361 -1.74 1.92 -10.80
C THR A 361 -1.11 2.01 -9.41
N GLY A 362 0.00 1.29 -9.20
CA GLY A 362 0.77 1.33 -7.95
C GLY A 362 1.29 2.72 -7.65
N PHE A 363 1.93 3.36 -8.64
CA PHE A 363 2.41 4.73 -8.53
C PHE A 363 1.27 5.72 -8.23
N ALA A 364 0.11 5.56 -8.88
CA ALA A 364 -1.05 6.36 -8.56
C ALA A 364 -1.51 6.16 -7.12
N HIS A 365 -1.58 4.93 -6.60
CA HIS A 365 -1.95 4.70 -5.20
C HIS A 365 -0.90 5.27 -4.21
N LEU A 366 0.40 5.18 -4.53
CA LEU A 366 1.47 5.83 -3.77
C LEU A 366 1.25 7.35 -3.66
N CYS A 367 1.00 8.02 -4.79
CA CYS A 367 0.73 9.45 -4.81
C CYS A 367 -0.51 9.83 -3.98
N GLN A 368 -1.53 8.95 -3.95
CA GLN A 368 -2.74 9.18 -3.18
C GLN A 368 -2.43 9.14 -1.69
N TRP A 369 -1.77 8.06 -1.26
CA TRP A 369 -1.39 7.87 0.13
C TRP A 369 -0.49 9.01 0.64
N GLN A 370 0.54 9.41 -0.11
CA GLN A 370 1.42 10.52 0.30
C GLN A 370 0.66 11.85 0.43
N ALA A 371 -0.28 12.15 -0.48
CA ALA A 371 -1.12 13.33 -0.36
C ALA A 371 -2.01 13.29 0.89
N GLU A 372 -2.61 12.14 1.20
CA GLU A 372 -3.44 11.93 2.39
C GLU A 372 -2.63 12.05 3.68
N GLU A 373 -1.41 11.53 3.74
CA GLU A 373 -0.52 11.68 4.90
C GLU A 373 -0.17 13.15 5.17
N ILE A 374 0.21 13.89 4.12
CA ILE A 374 0.53 15.31 4.22
C ILE A 374 -0.71 16.11 4.66
N ALA A 375 -1.88 15.83 4.08
CA ALA A 375 -3.12 16.48 4.46
C ALA A 375 -3.52 16.17 5.91
N ARG A 376 -3.36 14.92 6.35
CA ARG A 376 -3.65 14.52 7.74
C ARG A 376 -2.70 15.18 8.73
N ALA A 377 -1.41 15.28 8.40
CA ALA A 377 -0.44 16.01 9.20
C ALA A 377 -0.79 17.50 9.29
N ALA A 378 -1.23 18.11 8.19
CA ALA A 378 -1.69 19.50 8.16
C ALA A 378 -2.91 19.73 9.07
N LEU A 379 -3.87 18.82 9.06
CA LEU A 379 -5.05 18.88 9.93
C LEU A 379 -4.71 18.65 11.42
N SER A 380 -3.72 17.80 11.70
CA SER A 380 -3.30 17.45 13.05
C SER A 380 -2.40 18.52 13.69
N ALA A 381 -1.69 19.31 12.88
CA ALA A 381 -0.84 20.41 13.34
C ALA A 381 -1.64 21.59 13.93
N GLY A 382 -2.98 21.59 13.76
CA GLY A 382 -3.86 22.69 14.15
C GLY A 382 -3.67 23.93 13.26
N PRO A 383 -4.59 24.90 13.28
CA PRO A 383 -4.33 26.19 12.67
C PRO A 383 -3.11 26.81 13.37
N PRO A 384 -2.24 27.57 12.66
CA PRO A 384 -1.24 28.37 13.33
C PRO A 384 -1.96 29.20 14.39
N ALA A 385 -1.45 29.18 15.64
CA ALA A 385 -2.05 29.88 16.75
C ALA A 385 -2.46 31.29 16.29
N GLY A 386 -3.77 31.55 16.32
CA GLY A 386 -4.27 32.90 16.13
C GLY A 386 -3.53 33.78 17.10
N ILE A 387 -2.91 34.84 16.58
CA ILE A 387 -2.26 35.85 17.41
C ILE A 387 -3.37 36.49 18.25
N GLU A 388 -3.57 35.96 19.46
CA GLU A 388 -4.29 36.66 20.49
C GLU A 388 -3.52 37.97 20.77
N THR A 389 -4.28 39.05 20.68
CA THR A 389 -3.85 40.42 20.92
C THR A 389 -3.05 40.55 22.22
N GLY A 390 -1.75 40.83 22.09
CA GLY A 390 -0.91 41.13 23.25
C GLY A 390 0.47 41.62 22.80
N TYR A 391 0.75 42.90 23.06
CA TYR A 391 2.04 43.54 22.83
C TYR A 391 3.21 42.74 23.41
N GLY A 392 4.27 42.55 22.62
CA GLY A 392 5.64 42.40 23.09
C GLY A 392 6.27 41.00 23.03
N ALA A 393 6.88 40.66 21.89
CA ALA A 393 8.11 39.87 21.86
C ALA A 393 8.93 40.26 20.62
N ALA A 394 10.21 40.56 20.83
CA ALA A 394 11.14 40.98 19.79
C ALA A 394 11.37 39.86 18.75
N PRO A 395 11.66 40.20 17.48
CA PRO A 395 11.87 39.21 16.43
C PRO A 395 13.24 38.58 16.60
N GLY A 396 13.26 37.28 16.92
CA GLY A 396 14.47 36.48 16.85
C GLY A 396 14.58 35.43 17.94
N ASP A 397 13.60 34.53 18.08
CA ASP A 397 13.84 33.19 18.66
C ASP A 397 12.64 32.21 18.56
N SER A 398 11.46 32.64 18.08
CA SER A 398 10.29 31.75 17.91
C SER A 398 10.24 30.94 16.60
N ALA A 399 11.24 31.06 15.72
CA ALA A 399 11.25 30.38 14.40
C ALA A 399 11.76 28.92 14.42
N ARG A 400 11.99 28.29 15.58
CA ARG A 400 12.51 26.90 15.65
C ARG A 400 11.69 25.92 16.49
N ALA A 401 10.54 26.31 17.00
CA ALA A 401 9.72 25.43 17.84
C ALA A 401 8.26 25.39 17.36
N GLY A 402 8.01 24.69 16.24
CA GLY A 402 6.65 24.50 15.72
C GLY A 402 6.58 23.40 14.67
N GLY A 403 6.40 22.15 15.13
CA GLY A 403 6.06 20.99 14.29
C GLY A 403 7.26 20.27 13.67
N ARG A 404 7.52 19.02 14.08
CA ARG A 404 8.28 18.07 13.25
C ARG A 404 7.58 18.04 11.89
N GLY A 405 8.21 18.61 10.86
CA GLY A 405 7.67 18.52 9.51
C GLY A 405 7.56 17.07 9.08
N ILE A 406 6.55 16.75 8.27
CA ILE A 406 6.39 15.39 7.75
C ILE A 406 7.59 15.03 6.87
N GLU A 407 8.15 13.84 7.10
CA GLU A 407 9.24 13.27 6.31
C GLU A 407 8.68 12.16 5.41
N ALA A 408 9.19 12.10 4.18
CA ALA A 408 8.90 11.02 3.26
C ALA A 408 9.47 9.70 3.82
N PRO A 409 8.78 8.57 3.63
CA PRO A 409 9.37 7.25 3.89
C PRO A 409 10.75 7.11 3.24
N ARG A 410 11.74 6.65 4.00
CA ARG A 410 13.15 6.60 3.55
C ARG A 410 13.34 5.85 2.24
N ALA A 411 12.54 4.82 1.98
CA ALA A 411 12.60 4.05 0.74
C ALA A 411 12.34 4.90 -0.51
N LEU A 412 11.54 5.98 -0.40
CA LEU A 412 11.25 6.88 -1.53
C LEU A 412 12.48 7.68 -2.00
N LEU A 413 13.57 7.72 -1.21
CA LEU A 413 14.83 8.32 -1.65
C LEU A 413 15.43 7.59 -2.86
N SER A 414 15.17 6.29 -2.96
CA SER A 414 15.66 5.38 -4.00
C SER A 414 14.81 5.42 -5.29
N LEU A 415 13.67 6.10 -5.27
CA LEU A 415 12.80 6.23 -6.45
C LEU A 415 13.51 7.08 -7.53
N GLN A 416 13.47 6.62 -8.79
CA GLN A 416 14.12 7.31 -9.90
C GLN A 416 13.47 8.66 -10.20
N ASP A 417 12.15 8.69 -10.42
CA ASP A 417 11.41 9.90 -10.80
C ASP A 417 10.70 10.56 -9.61
N LYS A 418 11.50 11.06 -8.67
CA LYS A 418 11.00 11.82 -7.51
C LYS A 418 10.28 13.10 -7.91
N SER A 419 10.63 13.70 -9.04
CA SER A 419 10.00 14.94 -9.52
C SER A 419 8.57 14.69 -10.00
N ALA A 420 8.32 13.60 -10.73
CA ALA A 420 6.97 13.20 -11.12
C ALA A 420 6.10 12.87 -9.88
N LEU A 421 6.68 12.17 -8.89
CA LEU A 421 6.01 11.89 -7.62
C LEU A 421 5.55 13.19 -6.94
N VAL A 422 6.47 14.16 -6.78
CA VAL A 422 6.14 15.45 -6.14
C VAL A 422 5.06 16.20 -6.92
N GLY A 423 5.19 16.30 -8.25
CA GLY A 423 4.22 17.00 -9.09
C GLY A 423 2.80 16.43 -8.94
N GLU A 424 2.68 15.11 -8.96
CA GLU A 424 1.39 14.40 -8.85
C GLU A 424 0.80 14.48 -7.44
N VAL A 425 1.62 14.34 -6.38
CA VAL A 425 1.18 14.51 -4.98
C VAL A 425 0.65 15.92 -4.75
N LEU A 426 1.37 16.95 -5.21
CA LEU A 426 0.93 18.35 -5.08
C LEU A 426 -0.37 18.63 -5.87
N ARG A 427 -0.53 18.01 -7.05
CA ARG A 427 -1.77 18.11 -7.84
C ARG A 427 -2.97 17.56 -7.06
N ARG A 428 -2.78 16.46 -6.31
CA ARG A 428 -3.83 15.84 -5.50
C ARG A 428 -4.11 16.61 -4.22
N LEU A 429 -3.08 17.13 -3.55
CA LEU A 429 -3.24 18.02 -2.39
C LEU A 429 -4.07 19.25 -2.73
N ARG A 430 -3.90 19.84 -3.92
CA ARG A 430 -4.76 20.94 -4.41
C ARG A 430 -6.23 20.54 -4.60
N ALA A 431 -6.49 19.28 -4.91
CA ALA A 431 -7.86 18.76 -5.05
C ALA A 431 -8.48 18.38 -3.69
N PHE A 432 -7.66 18.29 -2.63
CA PHE A 432 -8.10 17.94 -1.29
C PHE A 432 -8.82 19.13 -0.64
N LYS A 433 -10.14 19.01 -0.44
CA LYS A 433 -10.98 20.12 0.03
C LYS A 433 -10.88 20.37 1.53
N ASP A 434 -10.53 19.34 2.30
CA ASP A 434 -10.64 19.38 3.76
C ASP A 434 -9.43 20.06 4.43
N ALA A 435 -8.30 20.19 3.73
CA ALA A 435 -7.08 20.85 4.23
C ALA A 435 -6.82 22.14 3.42
N PRO A 436 -6.84 23.33 4.05
CA PRO A 436 -6.59 24.58 3.33
C PRO A 436 -5.12 24.65 2.84
N PRO A 437 -4.84 25.34 1.72
CA PRO A 437 -3.50 25.49 1.16
C PRO A 437 -2.44 25.96 2.16
N ASP A 438 -2.80 26.88 3.04
CA ASP A 438 -1.89 27.43 4.06
C ASP A 438 -1.50 26.40 5.13
N ALA A 439 -2.34 25.39 5.37
CA ALA A 439 -2.05 24.34 6.36
C ALA A 439 -1.13 23.25 5.79
N TRP A 440 -1.37 22.80 4.55
CA TRP A 440 -0.59 21.69 3.99
C TRP A 440 0.69 22.12 3.30
N ALA A 441 0.81 23.36 2.81
CA ALA A 441 2.00 23.80 2.09
C ALA A 441 3.30 23.68 2.91
N PRO A 442 3.38 24.11 4.19
CA PRO A 442 4.59 23.94 4.99
C PRO A 442 4.98 22.46 5.17
N GLN A 443 3.98 21.57 5.32
CA GLN A 443 4.19 20.13 5.43
C GLN A 443 4.71 19.53 4.12
N ALA A 444 4.12 19.90 2.99
CA ALA A 444 4.58 19.48 1.67
C ALA A 444 6.02 19.94 1.39
N GLU A 445 6.41 21.14 1.82
CA GLU A 445 7.79 21.60 1.66
C GLU A 445 8.78 20.82 2.53
N SER A 446 8.42 20.49 3.77
CA SER A 446 9.23 19.60 4.61
C SER A 446 9.40 18.23 3.93
N TRP A 447 8.32 17.68 3.40
CA TRP A 447 8.32 16.42 2.68
C TRP A 447 9.22 16.47 1.43
N ILE A 448 9.12 17.52 0.60
CA ILE A 448 9.99 17.71 -0.58
C ILE A 448 11.46 17.79 -0.17
N ARG A 449 11.79 18.53 0.90
CA ARG A 449 13.17 18.62 1.41
C ARG A 449 13.68 17.24 1.87
N SER A 450 12.83 16.44 2.52
CA SER A 450 13.19 15.10 2.97
C SER A 450 13.52 14.13 1.82
N LEU A 451 12.99 14.37 0.62
CA LEU A 451 13.32 13.62 -0.60
C LEU A 451 14.66 14.05 -1.24
N GLY A 452 15.34 15.05 -0.66
CA GLY A 452 16.56 15.67 -1.21
C GLY A 452 16.29 16.64 -2.35
N LEU A 453 15.04 17.09 -2.53
CA LEU A 453 14.64 18.02 -3.57
C LEU A 453 14.47 19.44 -3.03
N ARG A 454 14.50 20.44 -3.92
CA ARG A 454 14.35 21.85 -3.55
C ARG A 454 12.90 22.28 -3.78
N PRO A 455 12.15 22.73 -2.75
CA PRO A 455 10.75 23.14 -2.91
C PRO A 455 10.51 24.23 -3.97
N ARG A 456 11.50 25.09 -4.20
CA ARG A 456 11.46 26.13 -5.25
C ARG A 456 11.28 25.58 -6.67
N ASP A 457 11.74 24.36 -6.94
CA ASP A 457 11.62 23.74 -8.27
C ASP A 457 10.16 23.38 -8.59
N PHE A 458 9.30 23.31 -7.56
CA PHE A 458 7.87 22.99 -7.66
C PHE A 458 6.97 24.20 -7.38
N ASN A 459 7.51 25.41 -7.51
CA ASN A 459 6.81 26.69 -7.32
C ASN A 459 5.50 26.82 -8.13
N ALA A 460 5.40 26.17 -9.29
CA ALA A 460 4.18 26.16 -10.10
C ALA A 460 3.05 25.32 -9.46
N HIS A 461 3.39 24.36 -8.61
CA HIS A 461 2.48 23.39 -7.98
C HIS A 461 2.22 23.67 -6.51
N LEU A 462 3.10 24.40 -5.82
CA LEU A 462 2.85 24.86 -4.46
C LEU A 462 2.02 26.15 -4.45
N PRO A 463 1.13 26.35 -3.46
CA PRO A 463 0.41 27.60 -3.30
C PRO A 463 1.39 28.72 -2.88
N LEU A 464 1.04 29.95 -3.25
CA LEU A 464 1.75 31.13 -2.78
C LEU A 464 1.18 31.54 -1.41
N THR A 465 1.78 31.02 -0.34
CA THR A 465 1.48 31.42 1.04
C THR A 465 2.13 32.77 1.38
N ALA A 466 1.68 33.40 2.47
CA ALA A 466 2.26 34.66 2.94
C ALA A 466 3.77 34.55 3.22
N ASP A 467 4.21 33.51 3.92
CA ASP A 467 5.63 33.31 4.22
C ASP A 467 6.47 33.09 2.96
N ARG A 468 5.94 32.35 1.97
CA ARG A 468 6.61 32.15 0.68
C ARG A 468 6.70 33.44 -0.12
N ALA A 469 5.65 34.26 -0.08
CA ALA A 469 5.69 35.57 -0.69
C ALA A 469 6.75 36.47 -0.03
N MET A 470 6.89 36.40 1.31
CA MET A 470 7.98 37.09 2.04
C MET A 470 9.36 36.60 1.64
N GLU A 471 9.58 35.29 1.51
CA GLU A 471 10.87 34.75 1.06
C GLU A 471 11.23 35.20 -0.36
N ARG A 472 10.27 35.17 -1.29
CA ARG A 472 10.49 35.67 -2.66
C ARG A 472 10.77 37.17 -2.67
N PHE A 473 10.03 37.92 -1.87
CA PHE A 473 10.20 39.36 -1.73
C PHE A 473 11.56 39.71 -1.10
N ALA A 474 12.00 38.98 -0.07
CA ALA A 474 13.32 39.16 0.52
C ALA A 474 14.46 38.89 -0.50
N ALA A 475 14.27 37.92 -1.40
CA ALA A 475 15.25 37.60 -2.44
C ALA A 475 15.25 38.60 -3.61
N ALA A 476 14.10 39.18 -3.95
CA ALA A 476 13.94 40.18 -5.01
C ALA A 476 12.99 41.31 -4.54
N PRO A 477 13.46 42.27 -3.73
CA PRO A 477 12.60 43.28 -3.11
C PRO A 477 11.86 44.20 -4.07
N TYR A 478 12.31 44.31 -5.32
CA TYR A 478 11.66 45.12 -6.35
C TYR A 478 10.45 44.40 -7.01
N ASP A 479 10.30 43.08 -6.85
CA ASP A 479 9.14 42.35 -7.35
C ASP A 479 8.05 42.31 -6.28
N LEU A 480 7.11 43.27 -6.35
CA LEU A 480 5.98 43.36 -5.43
C LEU A 480 4.86 42.35 -5.74
N SER A 481 4.91 41.70 -6.90
CA SER A 481 3.84 40.82 -7.40
C SER A 481 3.46 39.70 -6.42
N PRO A 482 4.42 38.99 -5.77
CA PRO A 482 4.09 37.96 -4.80
C PRO A 482 3.35 38.51 -3.58
N ILE A 483 3.77 39.67 -3.07
CA ILE A 483 3.14 40.32 -1.91
C ILE A 483 1.73 40.77 -2.28
N MET A 484 1.57 41.48 -3.41
CA MET A 484 0.26 41.94 -3.88
C MET A 484 -0.70 40.79 -4.14
N THR A 485 -0.21 39.66 -4.65
CA THR A 485 -1.03 38.45 -4.86
C THR A 485 -1.57 37.90 -3.54
N VAL A 486 -0.74 37.78 -2.50
CA VAL A 486 -1.20 37.31 -1.18
C VAL A 486 -2.16 38.31 -0.55
N VAL A 487 -1.86 39.60 -0.64
CA VAL A 487 -2.71 40.67 -0.09
C VAL A 487 -4.09 40.66 -0.72
N ASN A 488 -4.18 40.52 -2.04
CA ASN A 488 -5.46 40.41 -2.76
C ASN A 488 -6.27 39.16 -2.33
N ASN A 489 -5.59 38.05 -2.05
CA ASN A 489 -6.21 36.78 -1.69
C ASN A 489 -6.44 36.60 -0.16
N SER A 490 -5.95 37.52 0.68
CA SER A 490 -5.97 37.40 2.15
C SER A 490 -7.38 37.38 2.73
N ALA A 491 -7.71 36.46 3.64
CA ALA A 491 -9.08 36.25 4.14
C ALA A 491 -9.74 37.50 4.78
N SER A 492 -8.94 38.36 5.43
CA SER A 492 -9.41 39.59 6.09
C SER A 492 -8.50 40.79 5.76
N ARG A 493 -9.00 41.99 6.06
CA ARG A 493 -8.24 43.24 5.96
C ARG A 493 -7.02 43.22 6.90
N GLU A 494 -7.17 42.66 8.10
CA GLU A 494 -6.12 42.55 9.10
C GLU A 494 -5.00 41.65 8.62
N ALA A 495 -5.32 40.51 8.01
CA ALA A 495 -4.33 39.60 7.43
C ALA A 495 -3.59 40.26 6.24
N ALA A 496 -4.32 40.97 5.38
CA ALA A 496 -3.74 41.71 4.27
C ALA A 496 -2.80 42.83 4.75
N LEU A 497 -3.19 43.56 5.79
CA LEU A 497 -2.36 44.61 6.40
C LEU A 497 -1.13 44.02 7.09
N ASP A 498 -1.26 42.89 7.79
CA ASP A 498 -0.13 42.21 8.43
C ASP A 498 0.93 41.80 7.39
N VAL A 499 0.49 41.24 6.26
CA VAL A 499 1.39 40.93 5.12
C VAL A 499 2.12 42.19 4.63
N MET A 500 1.40 43.30 4.41
CA MET A 500 2.03 44.57 4.00
C MET A 500 3.02 45.12 5.03
N LEU A 501 2.71 44.99 6.32
CA LEU A 501 3.59 45.43 7.40
C LEU A 501 4.84 44.55 7.51
N ARG A 502 4.71 43.23 7.36
CA ARG A 502 5.86 42.32 7.32
C ARG A 502 6.74 42.61 6.11
N ALA A 503 6.17 42.83 4.92
CA ALA A 503 6.93 43.20 3.73
C ALA A 503 7.70 44.51 3.95
N SER A 504 7.08 45.52 4.55
CA SER A 504 7.76 46.79 4.86
C SER A 504 8.88 46.68 5.89
N GLN A 505 8.87 45.65 6.74
CA GLN A 505 9.97 45.32 7.66
C GLN A 505 11.08 44.53 6.97
N VAL A 506 10.73 43.60 6.07
CA VAL A 506 11.69 42.78 5.31
C VAL A 506 12.51 43.63 4.34
N ALA A 507 11.88 44.60 3.66
CA ALA A 507 12.56 45.55 2.80
C ALA A 507 12.08 46.98 3.05
N PRO A 508 12.66 47.69 4.04
CA PRO A 508 12.31 49.09 4.34
C PRO A 508 12.51 50.02 3.15
N SER A 509 13.49 49.73 2.29
CA SER A 509 13.77 50.48 1.05
C SER A 509 12.70 50.32 -0.04
N GLN A 510 11.62 49.59 0.21
CA GLN A 510 10.51 49.38 -0.73
C GLN A 510 9.18 49.89 -0.18
N GLN A 511 9.20 50.64 0.92
CA GLN A 511 7.99 51.18 1.55
C GLN A 511 7.17 52.09 0.63
N GLY A 512 7.83 52.97 -0.13
CA GLY A 512 7.20 53.82 -1.14
C GLY A 512 6.56 53.00 -2.26
N ALA A 513 7.27 52.00 -2.79
CA ALA A 513 6.77 51.12 -3.83
C ALA A 513 5.54 50.30 -3.38
N LEU A 514 5.54 49.79 -2.14
CA LEU A 514 4.37 49.11 -1.54
C LEU A 514 3.17 50.05 -1.37
N LEU A 515 3.40 51.30 -0.95
CA LEU A 515 2.36 52.33 -0.87
C LEU A 515 1.78 52.65 -2.25
N SER A 516 2.64 52.82 -3.26
CA SER A 516 2.21 53.07 -4.65
C SER A 516 1.40 51.91 -5.20
N ALA A 517 1.83 50.66 -4.95
CA ALA A 517 1.09 49.48 -5.39
C ALA A 517 -0.32 49.38 -4.79
N LEU A 518 -0.49 49.77 -3.52
CA LEU A 518 -1.81 49.87 -2.87
C LEU A 518 -2.66 51.03 -3.39
N HIS A 519 -2.03 52.10 -3.85
CA HIS A 519 -2.71 53.24 -4.47
C HIS A 519 -3.24 52.88 -5.86
N ASP A 520 -2.39 52.27 -6.68
CA ASP A 520 -2.70 51.96 -8.07
C ASP A 520 -3.67 50.77 -8.19
N ASN A 521 -3.54 49.78 -7.30
CA ASN A 521 -4.37 48.57 -7.30
C ASN A 521 -4.85 48.22 -5.89
N PRO A 522 -5.85 48.95 -5.35
CA PRO A 522 -6.38 48.66 -4.02
C PRO A 522 -7.10 47.30 -3.99
N PRO A 523 -6.80 46.43 -3.01
CA PRO A 523 -7.51 45.16 -2.83
C PRO A 523 -8.99 45.37 -2.46
N GLN A 524 -9.85 44.40 -2.79
CA GLN A 524 -11.32 44.49 -2.61
C GLN A 524 -11.82 44.65 -1.16
N ARG A 525 -10.96 44.49 -0.13
CA ARG A 525 -11.32 44.42 1.30
C ARG A 525 -11.06 45.71 2.08
N ASP A 526 -11.25 46.87 1.45
CA ASP A 526 -11.07 48.22 2.05
C ASP A 526 -9.66 48.51 2.64
N LEU A 527 -8.65 47.69 2.32
CA LEU A 527 -7.26 48.03 2.59
C LEU A 527 -6.79 49.03 1.52
N ASN A 528 -6.34 50.20 1.96
CA ASN A 528 -5.83 51.26 1.10
C ASN A 528 -4.48 51.77 1.60
N TRP A 529 -3.78 52.51 0.74
CA TRP A 529 -2.46 53.09 1.04
C TRP A 529 -2.46 53.98 2.29
N ARG A 530 -3.57 54.67 2.60
CA ARG A 530 -3.69 55.52 3.80
C ARG A 530 -3.55 54.71 5.09
N ILE A 531 -4.13 53.51 5.13
CA ILE A 531 -4.05 52.62 6.30
C ILE A 531 -2.59 52.17 6.54
N LEU A 532 -1.87 51.82 5.48
CA LEU A 532 -0.46 51.44 5.58
C LEU A 532 0.40 52.67 5.95
N LEU A 533 0.17 53.83 5.32
CA LEU A 533 0.86 55.08 5.65
C LEU A 533 0.66 55.46 7.12
N ASN A 534 -0.55 55.28 7.67
CA ASN A 534 -0.83 55.55 9.08
C ASN A 534 -0.02 54.64 10.04
N ARG A 535 0.40 53.46 9.58
CA ARG A 535 1.27 52.56 10.36
C ARG A 535 2.75 52.85 10.16
N LEU A 536 3.16 53.27 8.97
CA LEU A 536 4.55 53.65 8.66
C LEU A 536 4.93 55.00 9.28
N ILE A 537 3.99 55.96 9.29
CA ILE A 537 4.10 57.25 9.96
C ILE A 537 2.86 57.44 10.87
N PRO A 538 2.90 56.90 12.10
CA PRO A 538 1.88 57.14 13.12
C PRO A 538 1.71 58.62 13.47
N ASN A 539 0.52 59.00 13.96
CA ASN A 539 0.22 60.38 14.36
C ASN A 539 1.11 60.87 15.52
N ASP A 540 1.59 59.96 16.37
CA ASP A 540 2.45 60.22 17.52
C ASP A 540 3.95 60.16 17.20
N THR A 541 4.33 59.95 15.93
CA THR A 541 5.73 60.00 15.48
C THR A 541 6.34 61.36 15.85
N ARG A 542 7.48 61.41 16.55
CA ARG A 542 8.09 62.70 16.92
C ARG A 542 8.38 63.53 15.67
N LEU A 543 8.10 64.83 15.71
CA LEU A 543 8.29 65.71 14.54
C LEU A 543 9.73 65.69 14.00
N ALA A 544 10.72 65.49 14.88
CA ALA A 544 12.13 65.35 14.49
C ALA A 544 12.42 64.11 13.63
N ASP A 545 11.60 63.05 13.72
CA ASP A 545 11.78 61.80 12.97
C ASP A 545 11.03 61.82 11.61
N VAL A 546 10.18 62.83 11.38
CA VAL A 546 9.37 62.95 10.17
C VAL A 546 10.22 63.17 8.91
N PRO A 547 11.24 64.06 8.90
CA PRO A 547 12.09 64.25 7.73
C PRO A 547 12.72 62.94 7.23
N GLY A 548 13.40 62.20 8.11
CA GLY A 548 14.06 60.94 7.73
C GLY A 548 13.09 59.86 7.25
N ARG A 549 11.86 59.81 7.77
CA ARG A 549 10.81 58.89 7.27
C ARG A 549 10.29 59.31 5.90
N LEU A 550 10.15 60.60 5.64
CA LEU A 550 9.72 61.11 4.33
C LEU A 550 10.82 60.91 3.28
N ASP A 551 12.08 61.14 3.62
CA ASP A 551 13.20 60.90 2.71
C ASP A 551 13.28 59.42 2.32
N ALA A 552 13.19 58.49 3.29
CA ALA A 552 13.17 57.05 3.01
C ALA A 552 11.97 56.61 2.15
N LEU A 553 10.80 57.25 2.33
CA LEU A 553 9.66 57.03 1.44
C LEU A 553 9.90 57.61 0.05
N ASN A 554 10.53 58.78 -0.06
CA ASN A 554 10.79 59.43 -1.34
C ASN A 554 11.76 58.62 -2.20
N GLU A 555 12.82 58.09 -1.59
CA GLU A 555 13.82 57.24 -2.24
C GLU A 555 13.24 55.93 -2.78
N SER A 556 12.13 55.46 -2.18
CA SER A 556 11.52 54.17 -2.51
C SER A 556 10.25 54.28 -3.37
N LEU A 557 9.81 55.49 -3.72
CA LEU A 557 8.67 55.70 -4.61
C LEU A 557 9.08 55.51 -6.09
N PRO A 558 8.23 54.89 -6.92
CA PRO A 558 8.48 54.77 -8.35
C PRO A 558 8.61 56.14 -9.06
N ASP A 559 9.38 56.17 -10.14
CA ASP A 559 9.43 57.34 -11.02
C ASP A 559 8.04 57.65 -11.59
N GLY A 560 7.63 58.92 -11.51
CA GLY A 560 6.31 59.36 -11.97
C GLY A 560 5.21 59.38 -10.90
N SER A 561 5.49 59.04 -9.64
CA SER A 561 4.53 59.13 -8.51
C SER A 561 4.23 60.56 -8.02
N ASP A 562 4.34 61.58 -8.87
CA ASP A 562 4.17 62.99 -8.48
C ASP A 562 2.77 63.26 -7.92
N GLU A 563 1.71 62.77 -8.55
CA GLU A 563 0.33 62.90 -8.05
C GLU A 563 0.15 62.19 -6.70
N PHE A 564 0.68 60.97 -6.58
CA PHE A 564 0.60 60.20 -5.34
C PHE A 564 1.38 60.85 -4.17
N ARG A 565 2.53 61.50 -4.44
CA ARG A 565 3.26 62.30 -3.45
C ARG A 565 2.40 63.43 -2.89
N HIS A 566 1.64 64.13 -3.75
CA HIS A 566 0.73 65.20 -3.32
C HIS A 566 -0.40 64.66 -2.44
N GLU A 567 -0.93 63.48 -2.76
CA GLU A 567 -1.95 62.83 -1.91
C GLU A 567 -1.39 62.45 -0.53
N ILE A 568 -0.18 61.88 -0.46
CA ILE A 568 0.49 61.55 0.81
C ILE A 568 0.68 62.81 1.66
N VAL A 569 1.17 63.90 1.07
CA VAL A 569 1.37 65.18 1.76
C VAL A 569 0.04 65.73 2.27
N THR A 570 -1.01 65.67 1.44
CA THR A 570 -2.35 66.12 1.82
C THR A 570 -2.89 65.33 3.01
N GLU A 571 -2.73 64.00 3.02
CA GLU A 571 -3.19 63.16 4.14
C GLU A 571 -2.38 63.42 5.42
N LEU A 572 -1.05 63.61 5.32
CA LEU A 572 -0.21 63.93 6.47
C LEU A 572 -0.52 65.32 7.05
N LEU A 573 -0.74 66.33 6.20
CA LEU A 573 -1.17 67.67 6.63
C LEU A 573 -2.56 67.66 7.25
N ARG A 574 -3.50 66.89 6.70
CA ARG A 574 -4.84 66.72 7.29
C ARG A 574 -4.77 66.14 8.70
N ARG A 575 -3.84 65.21 8.93
CA ARG A 575 -3.69 64.51 10.22
C ARG A 575 -2.86 65.28 11.24
N ARG A 576 -1.81 65.99 10.80
CA ARG A 576 -0.75 66.56 11.69
C ARG A 576 -0.53 68.06 11.51
N GLY A 577 -1.25 68.71 10.60
CA GLY A 577 -1.04 70.12 10.27
C GLY A 577 -1.15 71.03 11.48
N THR A 578 -2.11 70.80 12.38
CA THR A 578 -2.28 71.61 13.60
C THR A 578 -1.13 71.46 14.60
N GLU A 579 -0.58 70.25 14.77
CA GLU A 579 0.57 69.99 15.64
C GLU A 579 1.85 70.60 15.06
N MET A 580 2.08 70.44 13.75
CA MET A 580 3.18 71.05 13.03
C MET A 580 3.11 72.57 13.13
N LEU A 581 1.92 73.17 12.94
CA LEU A 581 1.72 74.62 13.05
C LEU A 581 1.94 75.13 14.48
N ALA A 582 1.43 74.43 15.49
CA ALA A 582 1.64 74.79 16.89
C ALA A 582 3.12 74.78 17.26
N ARG A 583 3.91 73.81 16.75
CA ARG A 583 5.36 73.73 16.97
C ARG A 583 6.11 74.76 16.13
N VAL A 584 5.79 74.94 14.85
CA VAL A 584 6.39 76.00 14.02
C VAL A 584 6.21 77.39 14.68
N ALA A 585 5.08 77.63 15.31
CA ALA A 585 4.79 78.87 16.03
C ALA A 585 5.44 78.97 17.42
N SER A 586 5.91 77.87 18.03
CA SER A 586 6.37 77.83 19.43
C SER A 586 7.80 77.32 19.67
N ASP A 587 8.54 76.87 18.64
CA ASP A 587 9.67 75.95 18.85
C ASP A 587 11.08 76.58 18.77
N GLN A 588 11.86 76.40 19.85
CA GLN A 588 13.33 76.62 19.89
C GLN A 588 14.13 75.44 19.31
N THR A 589 13.53 74.25 19.14
CA THR A 589 14.20 73.03 18.67
C THR A 589 14.23 72.85 17.15
N GLY A 590 13.43 73.61 16.40
CA GLY A 590 13.40 73.59 14.93
C GLY A 590 12.64 72.41 14.29
N ALA A 591 12.25 71.40 15.07
CA ALA A 591 11.68 70.15 14.57
C ALA A 591 10.35 70.34 13.80
N GLY A 592 9.50 71.28 14.23
CA GLY A 592 8.26 71.61 13.49
C GLY A 592 8.53 72.23 12.12
N ARG A 593 9.54 73.11 12.05
CA ARG A 593 10.00 73.75 10.80
C ARG A 593 10.61 72.71 9.86
N ASP A 594 11.46 71.84 10.38
CA ASP A 594 12.13 70.81 9.60
C ASP A 594 11.16 69.78 9.01
N ALA A 595 10.15 69.36 9.78
CA ALA A 595 9.09 68.49 9.29
C ALA A 595 8.24 69.16 8.18
N ALA A 596 7.96 70.47 8.29
CA ALA A 596 7.24 71.21 7.26
C ALA A 596 8.07 71.38 5.97
N ILE A 597 9.37 71.66 6.09
CA ILE A 597 10.28 71.75 4.94
C ILE A 597 10.42 70.37 4.27
N ALA A 598 10.52 69.29 5.06
CA ALA A 598 10.59 67.94 4.52
C ALA A 598 9.32 67.53 3.77
N LEU A 599 8.13 67.95 4.22
CA LEU A 599 6.87 67.73 3.47
C LEU A 599 6.87 68.44 2.11
N LEU A 600 7.41 69.67 2.06
CA LEU A 600 7.54 70.43 0.82
C LEU A 600 8.58 69.79 -0.13
N ALA A 601 9.72 69.36 0.41
CA ALA A 601 10.75 68.66 -0.35
C ALA A 601 10.19 67.34 -0.94
N PHE A 602 9.51 66.55 -0.11
CA PHE A 602 8.84 65.33 -0.54
C PHE A 602 7.81 65.57 -1.66
N ALA A 603 7.02 66.66 -1.58
CA ALA A 603 6.01 66.99 -2.60
C ALA A 603 6.63 67.24 -3.99
N VAL A 604 7.88 67.73 -4.04
CA VAL A 604 8.58 68.07 -5.29
C VAL A 604 9.63 67.04 -5.69
N ASN A 605 9.64 65.86 -5.05
CA ASN A 605 10.64 64.81 -5.24
C ASN A 605 12.08 65.23 -4.88
N GLU A 606 12.24 65.99 -3.80
CA GLU A 606 13.54 66.37 -3.26
C GLU A 606 13.76 65.79 -1.87
N HIS A 607 15.03 65.64 -1.50
CA HIS A 607 15.43 65.19 -0.16
C HIS A 607 15.54 66.38 0.78
N TYR A 608 15.10 66.20 2.02
CA TYR A 608 15.34 67.19 3.06
C TYR A 608 16.84 67.30 3.36
N GLN A 609 17.37 68.52 3.28
CA GLN A 609 18.73 68.82 3.72
C GLN A 609 18.67 69.61 5.03
N ALA A 610 19.18 69.01 6.10
CA ALA A 610 19.30 69.68 7.39
C ALA A 610 20.15 70.96 7.23
N PRO A 611 19.72 72.11 7.80
CA PRO A 611 20.58 73.27 7.89
C PRO A 611 21.86 72.86 8.63
N GLY A 612 23.03 73.19 8.07
CA GLY A 612 24.31 72.96 8.74
C GLY A 612 24.35 73.64 10.13
N PRO A 613 25.31 73.28 11.00
CA PRO A 613 25.47 73.93 12.29
C PRO A 613 25.49 75.45 12.09
N ARG A 614 24.68 76.17 12.87
CA ARG A 614 24.51 77.63 12.80
C ARG A 614 25.85 78.35 12.96
N GLU A 615 26.54 78.57 11.85
CA GLU A 615 27.31 79.77 11.60
C GLU A 615 26.79 80.38 10.29
N GLU A 616 26.36 81.63 10.42
CA GLU A 616 25.85 82.52 9.38
C GLU A 616 24.38 82.31 8.94
N ALA A 617 23.63 83.40 9.13
CA ALA A 617 22.28 83.56 8.63
C ALA A 617 22.29 83.46 7.10
N GLY A 618 21.50 82.52 6.57
CA GLY A 618 21.22 82.42 5.13
C GLY A 618 21.98 81.32 4.40
N ALA A 619 21.91 80.06 4.83
CA ALA A 619 22.30 78.94 3.97
C ALA A 619 21.70 77.61 4.46
N GLY A 620 20.62 77.17 3.80
CA GLY A 620 19.99 75.87 4.05
C GLY A 620 18.56 75.83 3.52
N SER A 621 17.64 76.51 4.23
CA SER A 621 16.26 76.67 3.75
C SER A 621 16.19 77.50 2.47
N ASP A 622 17.07 78.48 2.32
CA ASP A 622 17.04 79.41 1.19
C ASP A 622 17.49 78.74 -0.10
N ARG A 623 18.35 77.71 -0.08
CA ARG A 623 18.75 77.00 -1.31
C ARG A 623 17.70 76.02 -1.82
N VAL A 624 17.01 75.31 -0.93
CA VAL A 624 15.87 74.46 -1.33
C VAL A 624 14.71 75.33 -1.80
N LEU A 625 14.41 76.43 -1.10
CA LEU A 625 13.39 77.39 -1.54
C LEU A 625 13.80 78.11 -2.84
N GLU A 626 15.03 78.58 -3.00
CA GLU A 626 15.52 79.21 -4.25
C GLU A 626 15.57 78.21 -5.42
N TRP A 627 15.94 76.95 -5.18
CA TRP A 627 15.95 75.90 -6.21
C TRP A 627 14.53 75.49 -6.61
N ILE A 628 13.60 75.37 -5.65
CA ILE A 628 12.16 75.16 -5.89
C ILE A 628 11.59 76.33 -6.72
N TRP A 629 12.01 77.56 -6.44
CA TRP A 629 11.62 78.75 -7.22
C TRP A 629 12.27 78.78 -8.63
N SER A 630 13.37 78.07 -8.86
CA SER A 630 14.10 78.01 -10.14
C SER A 630 13.62 76.92 -11.12
N GLN A 631 12.90 75.87 -10.68
CA GLN A 631 12.61 74.66 -11.49
C GLN A 631 11.41 74.75 -12.45
N ARG A 632 10.77 75.91 -12.60
CA ARG A 632 9.71 76.19 -13.60
C ARG A 632 8.53 75.19 -13.68
N LYS A 633 8.30 74.32 -12.68
CA LYS A 633 7.06 73.54 -12.48
C LYS A 633 6.07 74.34 -11.61
N TRP A 634 5.67 75.52 -12.10
CA TRP A 634 4.92 76.51 -11.32
C TRP A 634 3.50 76.07 -10.90
N LEU A 635 2.85 75.18 -11.65
CA LEU A 635 1.43 74.87 -11.41
C LEU A 635 1.18 73.87 -10.27
N ALA A 636 2.00 72.82 -10.15
CA ALA A 636 1.84 71.79 -9.11
C ALA A 636 2.22 72.34 -7.71
N ILE A 637 3.32 73.11 -7.66
CA ILE A 637 3.81 73.74 -6.43
C ILE A 637 2.88 74.89 -6.02
N ALA A 638 2.36 75.69 -6.97
CA ALA A 638 1.36 76.70 -6.64
C ALA A 638 0.12 76.07 -6.01
N ILE A 639 -0.33 74.89 -6.46
CA ILE A 639 -1.48 74.22 -5.84
C ILE A 639 -1.11 73.67 -4.44
N ALA A 640 0.04 73.03 -4.24
CA ALA A 640 0.45 72.52 -2.93
C ALA A 640 0.70 73.63 -1.91
N VAL A 641 1.37 74.71 -2.34
CA VAL A 641 1.64 75.91 -1.53
C VAL A 641 0.36 76.71 -1.31
N VAL A 642 -0.53 76.85 -2.30
CA VAL A 642 -1.86 77.46 -2.09
C VAL A 642 -2.72 76.58 -1.21
N THR A 643 -2.66 75.26 -1.25
CA THR A 643 -3.46 74.41 -0.34
C THR A 643 -2.91 74.45 1.07
N ALA A 644 -1.58 74.46 1.26
CA ALA A 644 -0.97 74.68 2.57
C ALA A 644 -1.26 76.09 3.11
N ILE A 645 -1.15 77.14 2.27
CA ILE A 645 -1.48 78.52 2.65
C ILE A 645 -2.98 78.69 2.88
N VAL A 646 -3.85 78.10 2.07
CA VAL A 646 -5.31 78.15 2.25
C VAL A 646 -5.71 77.38 3.51
N VAL A 647 -5.10 76.24 3.82
CA VAL A 647 -5.34 75.53 5.09
C VAL A 647 -4.84 76.34 6.28
N ILE A 648 -3.66 76.97 6.17
CA ILE A 648 -3.12 77.86 7.21
C ILE A 648 -4.01 79.10 7.40
N VAL A 649 -4.50 79.70 6.31
CA VAL A 649 -5.34 80.92 6.33
C VAL A 649 -6.79 80.61 6.74
N PHE A 650 -7.38 79.52 6.29
CA PHE A 650 -8.76 79.11 6.60
C PHE A 650 -8.89 78.59 8.04
N ILE A 651 -7.85 77.95 8.57
CA ILE A 651 -7.80 77.54 9.98
C ILE A 651 -7.46 78.74 10.90
N ALA A 652 -6.62 79.67 10.46
CA ALA A 652 -6.40 80.94 11.18
C ALA A 652 -7.69 81.80 11.24
N GLN A 653 -8.54 81.77 10.23
CA GLN A 653 -9.83 82.48 10.23
C GLN A 653 -10.93 81.81 11.08
N THR A 654 -10.90 80.49 11.24
CA THR A 654 -11.88 79.77 12.09
C THR A 654 -11.50 79.74 13.57
N LEU A 655 -10.23 79.95 13.92
CA LEU A 655 -9.78 80.14 15.32
C LEU A 655 -9.85 81.60 15.80
N SER A 656 -10.14 82.54 14.89
CA SER A 656 -10.26 83.97 15.21
C SER A 656 -11.71 84.48 15.18
N ASN A 657 -12.71 83.59 15.15
CA ASN A 657 -14.14 83.87 15.33
C ASN A 657 -14.75 83.02 16.43
#